data_AF-A0A177DB92-F1
#
_entry.id   AF-A0A177DB92-F1
#
_cell.length_a   1.000
_cell.length_b   1.000
_cell.length_c   1.000
_cell.angle_alpha   90.00
_cell.angle_beta   90.00
_cell.angle_gamma   90.00
#
_symmetry.space_group_name_H-M   'P 1'
#
loop_
_entity.id
_entity.type
_entity.pdbx_description
1 polymer ?
#
loop_
_entity_poly.entity_id
_entity_poly.type
_entity_poly.pdbx_seq_one_letter_code
_entity_poly.pdbx_strand_id
1 'polypeptide(L)'
;MTTTAETSSKPKNEYPGLGLPLRNWEWRNYGFYPIGSHSNCYGSDSDIITVRELAMMDIMEKLTDKVDWHKKVFDDAIIAKWRKEALSIPDDHFWQLAVGAKRQRWTHDDNRLELHNDWCNRELENILDEDTFNTCVQELRSKAKYFEQSGIIPSLDACASVAKSDTLVTSELHASLRKAFDELKSDHAASPDWHPNSDDMVQDLVHPSMYPLVYGRSCGFSEEHVGVANAIECWAGKGEIIPQEPPVELSDSDRYTNIPPEYWSNTYQWLPANVAFQNDGTVKFTSYINNLHPTKCSEIYRTIEKLVETSLPLWDQCLRLAVGYHKFEGAGRMDTRTGKPDNPDDENEENWIPDHKEACADAEVSEEQLRDYDYDPEYYETEEERAEAMLEAKWQAVRKPRLHPIPFNNVSYIPQSGKRLADRYRDSGLQIIVKMASIELTPEKPEFPVGGWHIEGQMNEHICATALYYLDSENITDNSLSFRMQTSYHINDDNDYPVGQGAYHWMEAVYGTNLGGGGSPCLQNYGNVQTRQGRLLAFPNVFQHRVSPFKLIDPTKPGHRRFIALWLVDPTKRIISTANVPPQQMNWYVDSLLGSNNRARGEALSKLPPELINLFAEKGFASVSAAREAQLPEELMDFVRKYFDDGKHSLPMSSEEASEHRKKLMRERSAFVQTSGKGWQRPSYNFCEH
;
A
#
# COMPACT_ATOMS: atom_id res chain seq x y z
N MET A 1 30.50 39.24 -37.76
CA MET A 1 29.79 39.18 -36.47
C MET A 1 28.50 38.43 -36.72
N THR A 2 28.52 37.13 -36.52
CA THR A 2 27.36 36.25 -36.66
C THR A 2 27.25 35.50 -35.34
N THR A 3 26.37 36.02 -34.48
CA THR A 3 26.01 35.45 -33.20
C THR A 3 25.24 34.16 -33.42
N THR A 4 25.84 33.05 -33.01
CA THR A 4 25.18 31.75 -32.85
C THR A 4 24.14 31.87 -31.76
N ALA A 5 22.89 31.58 -32.10
CA ALA A 5 21.80 31.44 -31.14
C ALA A 5 22.10 30.24 -30.22
N GLU A 6 22.23 30.52 -28.93
CA GLU A 6 22.22 29.50 -27.89
C GLU A 6 20.86 28.81 -27.89
N THR A 7 20.85 27.54 -28.26
CA THR A 7 19.73 26.64 -27.98
C THR A 7 19.60 26.52 -26.47
N SER A 8 18.57 27.15 -25.91
CA SER A 8 18.08 26.89 -24.56
C SER A 8 17.79 25.39 -24.43
N SER A 9 18.70 24.65 -23.80
CA SER A 9 18.46 23.28 -23.36
C SER A 9 17.41 23.34 -22.25
N LYS A 10 16.31 22.60 -22.40
CA LYS A 10 15.44 22.31 -21.26
C LYS A 10 16.30 21.77 -20.11
N PRO A 11 16.05 22.14 -18.85
CA PRO A 11 16.80 21.59 -17.74
C PRO A 11 16.71 20.05 -17.79
N LYS A 12 17.87 19.41 -17.67
CA LYS A 12 17.98 17.96 -17.67
C LYS A 12 17.30 17.46 -16.40
N ASN A 13 16.17 16.75 -16.53
CA ASN A 13 15.55 16.12 -15.36
C ASN A 13 16.51 15.05 -14.84
N GLU A 14 16.84 15.12 -13.54
CA GLU A 14 17.61 14.09 -12.86
C GLU A 14 16.66 13.20 -12.06
N TYR A 15 16.99 11.91 -11.94
CA TYR A 15 16.15 10.91 -11.26
C TYR A 15 16.98 10.22 -10.17
N PRO A 16 16.37 9.77 -9.05
CA PRO A 16 17.06 8.92 -8.09
C PRO A 16 17.64 7.67 -8.79
N GLY A 17 18.95 7.45 -8.67
CA GLY A 17 19.68 6.37 -9.35
C GLY A 17 20.10 6.69 -10.79
N LEU A 18 19.75 7.88 -11.32
CA LEU A 18 20.14 8.37 -12.64
C LEU A 18 20.24 9.90 -12.66
N GLY A 19 21.39 10.41 -12.21
CA GLY A 19 21.65 11.85 -12.07
C GLY A 19 21.55 12.34 -10.62
N LEU A 20 20.63 11.77 -9.83
CA LEU A 20 20.56 11.98 -8.38
C LEU A 20 20.98 10.72 -7.62
N PRO A 21 21.44 10.84 -6.36
CA PRO A 21 21.63 9.69 -5.49
C PRO A 21 20.36 8.82 -5.41
N LEU A 22 20.50 7.49 -5.41
CA LEU A 22 19.39 6.54 -5.31
C LEU A 22 18.47 6.81 -4.10
N ARG A 23 19.07 7.25 -2.99
CA ARG A 23 18.37 7.53 -1.73
C ARG A 23 17.92 8.99 -1.60
N ASN A 24 17.80 9.72 -2.71
CA ASN A 24 17.40 11.12 -2.67
C ASN A 24 15.95 11.28 -2.16
N TRP A 25 15.81 11.66 -0.88
CA TRP A 25 14.53 11.82 -0.20
C TRP A 25 14.49 13.12 0.61
N GLU A 26 14.16 14.23 -0.06
CA GLU A 26 14.09 15.57 0.54
C GLU A 26 12.74 15.87 1.23
N TRP A 27 12.37 15.11 2.26
CA TRP A 27 11.09 15.30 2.94
C TRP A 27 10.95 16.66 3.66
N ARG A 28 12.07 17.29 4.05
CA ARG A 28 12.05 18.60 4.75
C ARG A 28 11.52 19.75 3.91
N ASN A 29 11.44 19.57 2.58
CA ASN A 29 10.90 20.58 1.66
C ASN A 29 9.36 20.52 1.56
N TYR A 30 8.72 19.53 2.19
CA TYR A 30 7.30 19.23 2.05
C TYR A 30 6.87 19.07 0.57
N GLY A 31 5.57 18.98 0.31
CA GLY A 31 5.04 18.74 -1.03
C GLY A 31 5.30 17.32 -1.50
N PHE A 32 4.91 16.33 -0.69
CA PHE A 32 4.98 14.91 -1.05
C PHE A 32 3.80 14.15 -0.46
N TYR A 33 3.49 13.00 -1.05
CA TYR A 33 2.49 12.08 -0.48
C TYR A 33 3.19 11.08 0.45
N PRO A 34 2.78 10.97 1.73
CA PRO A 34 3.45 10.09 2.68
C PRO A 34 3.43 8.60 2.30
N ILE A 35 4.46 7.87 2.74
CA ILE A 35 4.66 6.43 2.47
C ILE A 35 4.98 5.72 3.78
N GLY A 36 4.23 4.69 4.15
CA GLY A 36 4.37 3.95 5.42
C GLY A 36 5.51 2.92 5.45
N SER A 37 6.60 3.11 4.71
CA SER A 37 7.67 2.09 4.67
C SER A 37 8.34 1.89 6.03
N HIS A 38 8.51 2.95 6.80
CA HIS A 38 9.26 2.98 8.06
C HIS A 38 8.74 4.09 8.98
N SER A 39 8.95 3.99 10.30
CA SER A 39 8.50 5.02 11.27
C SER A 39 9.12 6.40 11.05
N ASN A 40 10.29 6.46 10.39
CA ASN A 40 10.97 7.72 10.04
C ASN A 40 10.44 8.33 8.72
N CYS A 41 9.46 7.71 8.06
CA CYS A 41 8.77 8.33 6.95
C CYS A 41 7.82 9.41 7.47
N TYR A 42 8.18 10.67 7.27
CA TYR A 42 7.40 11.79 7.78
C TYR A 42 5.95 11.77 7.30
N GLY A 43 5.01 11.93 8.25
CA GLY A 43 3.58 12.05 7.99
C GLY A 43 2.90 10.75 7.53
N SER A 44 3.54 9.60 7.69
CA SER A 44 2.92 8.30 7.44
C SER A 44 2.23 7.67 8.65
N ASP A 45 2.32 8.33 9.80
CA ASP A 45 1.73 7.94 11.06
C ASP A 45 0.33 8.54 11.28
N SER A 46 -0.41 7.89 12.16
CA SER A 46 -1.75 8.23 12.60
C SER A 46 -1.69 8.71 14.04
N ASP A 47 -2.51 9.70 14.40
CA ASP A 47 -2.94 9.86 15.79
C ASP A 47 -3.63 8.58 16.26
N ILE A 48 -3.59 8.33 17.57
CA ILE A 48 -4.18 7.13 18.18
C ILE A 48 -5.71 7.25 18.20
N ILE A 49 -6.39 6.23 17.68
CA ILE A 49 -7.85 6.17 17.51
C ILE A 49 -8.46 5.35 18.65
N THR A 50 -9.58 5.82 19.21
CA THR A 50 -10.26 5.12 20.33
C THR A 50 -10.92 3.81 19.87
N VAL A 51 -11.11 2.85 20.79
CA VAL A 51 -11.85 1.60 20.48
C VAL A 51 -13.28 1.89 20.01
N ARG A 52 -13.89 2.96 20.55
CA ARG A 52 -15.22 3.43 20.12
C ARG A 52 -15.22 3.90 18.67
N GLU A 53 -14.20 4.63 18.22
CA GLU A 53 -14.08 5.02 16.82
C GLU A 53 -13.83 3.82 15.89
N LEU A 54 -13.05 2.82 16.31
CA LEU A 54 -12.90 1.57 15.57
C LEU A 54 -14.24 0.86 15.41
N ALA A 55 -15.07 0.82 16.46
CA ALA A 55 -16.41 0.28 16.42
C ALA A 55 -17.30 1.06 15.43
N MET A 56 -17.25 2.39 15.44
CA MET A 56 -17.97 3.22 14.48
C MET A 56 -17.58 2.89 13.03
N MET A 57 -16.28 2.77 12.76
CA MET A 57 -15.77 2.43 11.43
C MET A 57 -16.21 1.03 10.97
N ASP A 58 -16.16 0.02 11.84
CA ASP A 58 -16.63 -1.34 11.55
C ASP A 58 -18.13 -1.37 11.22
N ILE A 59 -18.96 -0.67 12.01
CA ILE A 59 -20.40 -0.58 11.75
C ILE A 59 -20.69 0.14 10.42
N MET A 60 -20.06 1.29 10.18
CA MET A 60 -20.27 2.03 8.94
C MET A 60 -19.80 1.24 7.71
N GLU A 61 -18.69 0.51 7.81
CA GLU A 61 -18.21 -0.36 6.74
C GLU A 61 -19.23 -1.46 6.40
N LYS A 62 -19.76 -2.15 7.42
CA LYS A 62 -20.81 -3.17 7.26
C LYS A 62 -22.10 -2.60 6.67
N LEU A 63 -22.51 -1.40 7.09
CA LEU A 63 -23.73 -0.76 6.61
C LEU A 63 -23.60 -0.28 5.16
N THR A 64 -22.45 0.29 4.79
CA THR A 64 -22.19 0.76 3.41
C THR A 64 -22.06 -0.37 2.39
N ASP A 65 -21.87 -1.60 2.86
CA ASP A 65 -21.86 -2.80 2.01
C ASP A 65 -23.26 -3.36 1.71
N LYS A 66 -24.31 -2.89 2.41
CA LYS A 66 -25.70 -3.27 2.13
C LYS A 66 -26.19 -2.58 0.84
N VAL A 67 -26.96 -3.32 0.03
CA VAL A 67 -27.58 -2.79 -1.19
C VAL A 67 -28.45 -1.58 -0.86
N ASP A 68 -28.33 -0.51 -1.67
CA ASP A 68 -29.06 0.77 -1.50
C ASP A 68 -28.89 1.44 -0.12
N TRP A 69 -27.77 1.20 0.59
CA TRP A 69 -27.52 1.80 1.91
C TRP A 69 -27.72 3.33 1.91
N HIS A 70 -27.27 4.01 0.85
CA HIS A 70 -27.33 5.48 0.69
C HIS A 70 -28.76 6.02 0.67
N LYS A 71 -29.76 5.22 0.27
CA LYS A 71 -31.18 5.58 0.38
C LYS A 71 -31.75 5.14 1.73
N LYS A 72 -31.40 3.93 2.16
CA LYS A 72 -31.93 3.29 3.37
C LYS A 72 -31.54 4.02 4.66
N VAL A 73 -30.42 4.75 4.66
CA VAL A 73 -29.98 5.55 5.82
C VAL A 73 -30.95 6.72 6.17
N PHE A 74 -31.87 7.05 5.27
CA PHE A 74 -32.92 8.05 5.48
C PHE A 74 -34.28 7.47 5.87
N ASP A 75 -34.40 6.14 5.97
CA ASP A 75 -35.60 5.45 6.43
C ASP A 75 -35.47 5.08 7.91
N ASP A 76 -36.24 5.75 8.77
CA ASP A 76 -36.15 5.56 10.22
C ASP A 76 -36.53 4.14 10.67
N ALA A 77 -37.41 3.44 9.94
CA ALA A 77 -37.76 2.06 10.26
C ALA A 77 -36.62 1.09 9.93
N ILE A 78 -35.83 1.38 8.89
CA ILE A 78 -34.61 0.64 8.58
C ILE A 78 -33.51 0.97 9.60
N ILE A 79 -33.33 2.25 9.93
CA ILE A 79 -32.37 2.68 10.96
C ILE A 79 -32.66 2.01 12.31
N ALA A 80 -33.93 1.89 12.70
CA ALA A 80 -34.30 1.19 13.94
C ALA A 80 -33.86 -0.30 13.93
N LYS A 81 -33.93 -0.97 12.77
CA LYS A 81 -33.44 -2.35 12.61
C LYS A 81 -31.92 -2.41 12.66
N TRP A 82 -31.24 -1.53 11.94
CA TRP A 82 -29.77 -1.45 11.95
C TRP A 82 -29.23 -1.10 13.34
N ARG A 83 -29.92 -0.24 14.10
CA ARG A 83 -29.58 0.05 15.49
C ARG A 83 -29.64 -1.22 16.33
N LYS A 84 -30.75 -1.97 16.25
CA LYS A 84 -30.90 -3.23 16.97
C LYS A 84 -29.82 -4.25 16.59
N GLU A 85 -29.49 -4.36 15.31
CA GLU A 85 -28.39 -5.22 14.82
C GLU A 85 -27.04 -4.77 15.41
N ALA A 86 -26.72 -3.47 15.33
CA ALA A 86 -25.44 -2.94 15.78
C ALA A 86 -25.25 -3.03 17.30
N LEU A 87 -26.25 -2.68 18.09
CA LEU A 87 -26.22 -2.76 19.56
C LEU A 87 -26.28 -4.20 20.10
N SER A 88 -26.55 -5.19 19.24
CA SER A 88 -26.47 -6.61 19.63
C SER A 88 -25.08 -7.21 19.49
N ILE A 89 -24.13 -6.46 18.91
CA ILE A 89 -22.74 -6.88 18.79
C ILE A 89 -22.07 -6.75 20.16
N PRO A 90 -21.47 -7.81 20.71
CA PRO A 90 -20.78 -7.73 22.00
C PRO A 90 -19.60 -6.77 22.00
N ASP A 91 -19.33 -6.12 23.12
CA ASP A 91 -18.18 -5.23 23.27
C ASP A 91 -16.84 -5.93 22.98
N ASP A 92 -16.71 -7.23 23.31
CA ASP A 92 -15.51 -8.03 22.97
C ASP A 92 -15.21 -8.02 21.46
N HIS A 93 -16.22 -8.03 20.58
CA HIS A 93 -15.98 -7.91 19.14
C HIS A 93 -15.25 -6.61 18.80
N PHE A 94 -15.69 -5.49 19.38
CA PHE A 94 -15.07 -4.18 19.13
C PHE A 94 -13.71 -4.07 19.83
N TRP A 95 -13.57 -4.62 21.02
CA TRP A 95 -12.31 -4.69 21.74
C TRP A 95 -11.24 -5.44 20.93
N GLN A 96 -11.59 -6.61 20.36
CA GLN A 96 -10.68 -7.38 19.51
C GLN A 96 -10.26 -6.63 18.23
N LEU A 97 -11.03 -5.65 17.73
CA LEU A 97 -10.56 -4.80 16.64
C LEU A 97 -9.31 -4.01 17.05
N ALA A 98 -9.28 -3.52 18.29
CA ALA A 98 -8.16 -2.74 18.82
C ALA A 98 -6.98 -3.64 19.22
N VAL A 99 -7.21 -4.67 20.05
CA VAL A 99 -6.12 -5.45 20.66
C VAL A 99 -5.70 -6.66 19.82
N GLY A 100 -6.54 -7.10 18.89
CA GLY A 100 -6.39 -8.38 18.20
C GLY A 100 -5.16 -8.42 17.30
N ALA A 101 -4.33 -9.46 17.48
CA ALA A 101 -3.24 -9.83 16.57
C ALA A 101 -2.30 -8.67 16.16
N LYS A 102 -2.07 -7.70 17.05
CA LYS A 102 -1.16 -6.57 16.83
C LYS A 102 0.27 -7.04 16.57
N ARG A 103 0.75 -7.98 17.38
CA ARG A 103 2.04 -8.64 17.21
C ARG A 103 1.87 -9.97 16.47
N GLN A 104 2.71 -10.19 15.47
CA GLN A 104 2.66 -11.39 14.65
C GLN A 104 4.07 -11.90 14.36
N ARG A 105 4.27 -13.21 14.54
CA ARG A 105 5.55 -13.87 14.29
C ARG A 105 5.33 -15.15 13.48
N TRP A 106 6.12 -15.31 12.43
CA TRP A 106 6.24 -16.59 11.73
C TRP A 106 7.29 -17.44 12.44
N THR A 107 6.90 -18.65 12.86
CA THR A 107 7.82 -19.64 13.45
C THR A 107 8.76 -20.19 12.39
N HIS A 108 10.01 -20.47 12.76
CA HIS A 108 11.02 -20.98 11.82
C HIS A 108 10.82 -22.46 11.48
N ASP A 109 10.17 -23.23 12.35
CA ASP A 109 10.18 -24.70 12.28
C ASP A 109 9.03 -25.27 11.42
N ASP A 110 7.85 -24.63 11.44
CA ASP A 110 6.63 -25.09 10.75
C ASP A 110 5.92 -24.00 9.92
N ASN A 111 6.52 -22.81 9.79
CA ASN A 111 5.96 -21.65 9.08
C ASN A 111 4.54 -21.29 9.58
N ARG A 112 4.27 -21.51 10.87
CA ARG A 112 3.00 -21.16 11.52
C ARG A 112 3.01 -19.67 11.88
N LEU A 113 1.88 -19.01 11.66
CA LEU A 113 1.67 -17.63 12.08
C LEU A 113 1.17 -17.61 13.53
N GLU A 114 2.00 -17.11 14.44
CA GLU A 114 1.61 -16.80 15.81
C GLU A 114 1.06 -15.38 15.87
N LEU A 115 -0.14 -15.27 16.44
CA LEU A 115 -0.84 -14.00 16.65
C LEU A 115 -0.88 -13.73 18.14
N HIS A 116 -0.41 -12.55 18.55
CA HIS A 116 -0.46 -12.10 19.93
C HIS A 116 -1.36 -10.89 20.01
N ASN A 117 -2.37 -11.00 20.87
CA ASN A 117 -3.21 -9.87 21.24
C ASN A 117 -2.43 -8.97 22.20
N ASP A 118 -2.76 -7.69 22.18
CA ASP A 118 -2.33 -6.77 23.21
C ASP A 118 -2.94 -7.16 24.56
N TRP A 119 -2.17 -6.94 25.62
CA TRP A 119 -2.65 -7.11 26.99
C TRP A 119 -2.85 -5.74 27.62
N CYS A 120 -4.10 -5.42 27.93
CA CYS A 120 -4.50 -4.20 28.62
C CYS A 120 -5.45 -4.62 29.74
N ASN A 121 -5.23 -4.13 30.95
CA ASN A 121 -6.14 -4.40 32.05
C ASN A 121 -7.41 -3.57 31.85
N ARG A 122 -8.49 -4.29 31.52
CA ARG A 122 -9.92 -3.94 31.57
C ARG A 122 -10.65 -4.08 30.24
N GLU A 123 -11.80 -4.75 30.29
CA GLU A 123 -12.80 -4.79 29.22
C GLU A 123 -13.68 -3.53 29.31
N LEU A 124 -13.57 -2.63 28.30
CA LEU A 124 -14.50 -1.52 28.13
C LEU A 124 -15.93 -2.03 27.97
N GLU A 125 -16.88 -1.40 28.65
CA GLU A 125 -18.32 -1.67 28.49
C GLU A 125 -18.99 -0.54 27.71
N ASN A 126 -20.06 -0.87 26.98
CA ASN A 126 -20.82 0.06 26.15
C ASN A 126 -19.92 0.77 25.14
N ILE A 127 -19.06 0.05 24.42
CA ILE A 127 -18.17 0.62 23.40
C ILE A 127 -19.02 1.30 22.32
N LEU A 128 -20.11 0.64 21.90
CA LEU A 128 -21.09 1.20 20.97
C LEU A 128 -22.45 1.38 21.67
N ASP A 129 -22.75 2.61 22.08
CA ASP A 129 -24.05 3.00 22.64
C ASP A 129 -25.00 3.63 21.61
N GLU A 130 -26.22 3.96 22.04
CA GLU A 130 -27.25 4.55 21.17
C GLU A 130 -26.79 5.88 20.55
N ASP A 131 -26.14 6.74 21.33
CA ASP A 131 -25.69 8.05 20.88
C ASP A 131 -24.56 7.93 19.85
N THR A 132 -23.60 7.04 20.08
CA THR A 132 -22.53 6.72 19.13
C THR A 132 -23.10 6.16 17.83
N PHE A 133 -24.09 5.26 17.91
CA PHE A 133 -24.78 4.77 16.72
C PHE A 133 -25.53 5.89 15.98
N ASN A 134 -26.16 6.81 16.71
CA ASN A 134 -26.82 7.97 16.10
C ASN A 134 -25.80 8.87 15.37
N THR A 135 -24.60 9.06 15.92
CA THR A 135 -23.49 9.73 15.24
C THR A 135 -23.08 8.99 13.96
N CYS A 136 -22.95 7.66 13.98
CA CYS A 136 -22.72 6.86 12.78
C CYS A 136 -23.78 7.11 11.70
N VAL A 137 -25.06 7.20 12.07
CA VAL A 137 -26.15 7.48 11.11
C VAL A 137 -26.02 8.89 10.52
N GLN A 138 -25.65 9.90 11.32
CA GLN A 138 -25.41 11.25 10.84
C GLN A 138 -24.24 11.30 9.84
N GLU A 139 -23.12 10.62 10.14
CA GLU A 139 -21.99 10.48 9.22
C GLU A 139 -22.38 9.75 7.94
N LEU A 140 -23.09 8.62 8.04
CA LEU A 140 -23.57 7.86 6.88
C LEU A 140 -24.51 8.69 6.00
N ARG A 141 -25.37 9.54 6.57
CA ARG A 141 -26.21 10.47 5.80
C ARG A 141 -25.37 11.51 5.06
N SER A 142 -24.25 11.96 5.62
CA SER A 142 -23.30 12.84 4.92
C SER A 142 -22.58 12.10 3.78
N LYS A 143 -22.05 10.91 4.07
CA LYS A 143 -21.42 10.03 3.07
C LYS A 143 -22.38 9.64 1.94
N ALA A 144 -23.65 9.43 2.23
CA ALA A 144 -24.67 9.10 1.23
C ALA A 144 -24.83 10.22 0.19
N LYS A 145 -24.83 11.49 0.62
CA LYS A 145 -24.87 12.64 -0.29
C LYS A 145 -23.64 12.71 -1.19
N TYR A 146 -22.47 12.43 -0.63
CA TYR A 146 -21.23 12.37 -1.42
C TYR A 146 -21.25 11.20 -2.40
N PHE A 147 -21.73 10.03 -1.97
CA PHE A 147 -21.87 8.84 -2.81
C PHE A 147 -22.83 9.08 -3.99
N GLU A 148 -23.96 9.76 -3.77
CA GLU A 148 -24.88 10.11 -4.86
C GLU A 148 -24.25 10.99 -5.94
N GLN A 149 -23.28 11.84 -5.55
CA GLN A 149 -22.59 12.74 -6.47
C GLN A 149 -21.38 12.08 -7.15
N SER A 150 -20.67 11.19 -6.45
CA SER A 150 -19.35 10.69 -6.85
C SER A 150 -19.30 9.20 -7.18
N GLY A 151 -20.25 8.40 -6.68
CA GLY A 151 -20.18 6.93 -6.66
C GLY A 151 -19.15 6.37 -5.65
N ILE A 152 -18.54 7.19 -4.80
CA ILE A 152 -17.43 6.82 -3.92
C ILE A 152 -17.88 6.77 -2.46
N ILE A 153 -17.36 5.80 -1.74
CA ILE A 153 -17.57 5.59 -0.30
C ILE A 153 -16.22 5.73 0.41
N PRO A 154 -16.00 6.81 1.17
CA PRO A 154 -14.91 6.91 2.14
C PRO A 154 -15.15 5.92 3.27
N SER A 155 -14.30 4.91 3.37
CA SER A 155 -14.33 3.84 4.37
C SER A 155 -13.09 3.88 5.26
N LEU A 156 -13.21 3.29 6.46
CA LEU A 156 -12.17 3.28 7.49
C LEU A 156 -11.57 4.67 7.70
N ASP A 157 -12.42 5.70 7.71
CA ASP A 157 -12.01 7.10 7.65
C ASP A 157 -11.68 7.64 9.05
N ALA A 158 -10.38 7.87 9.27
CA ALA A 158 -9.82 8.55 10.43
C ALA A 158 -8.69 9.48 9.96
N CYS A 159 -7.43 9.22 10.34
CA CYS A 159 -6.27 9.99 9.90
C CYS A 159 -5.88 9.72 8.43
N ALA A 160 -6.26 8.55 7.93
CA ALA A 160 -6.25 8.14 6.54
C ALA A 160 -7.59 7.45 6.21
N SER A 161 -7.88 7.24 4.92
CA SER A 161 -9.10 6.55 4.50
C SER A 161 -8.87 5.61 3.33
N VAL A 162 -9.75 4.61 3.21
CA VAL A 162 -9.85 3.74 2.04
C VAL A 162 -11.07 4.19 1.23
N ALA A 163 -10.87 4.49 -0.04
CA ALA A 163 -11.96 4.83 -0.96
C ALA A 163 -12.45 3.56 -1.66
N LYS A 164 -13.77 3.28 -1.65
CA LYS A 164 -14.35 2.16 -2.42
C LYS A 164 -15.51 2.62 -3.31
N SER A 165 -15.67 1.95 -4.44
CA SER A 165 -16.79 2.16 -5.37
C SER A 165 -17.16 0.85 -6.05
N ASP A 166 -18.46 0.58 -6.11
CA ASP A 166 -19.03 -0.55 -6.86
C ASP A 166 -19.71 -0.09 -8.18
N THR A 167 -19.63 1.21 -8.52
CA THR A 167 -20.39 1.80 -9.65
C THR A 167 -19.54 2.58 -10.66
N LEU A 168 -18.35 3.05 -10.29
CA LEU A 168 -17.50 3.84 -11.17
C LEU A 168 -17.01 3.08 -12.40
N VAL A 169 -16.70 1.78 -12.27
CA VAL A 169 -16.36 0.97 -13.43
C VAL A 169 -17.66 0.55 -14.11
N THR A 170 -17.93 1.14 -15.28
CA THR A 170 -19.14 0.83 -16.06
C THR A 170 -19.12 -0.61 -16.58
N SER A 171 -20.28 -1.15 -16.92
CA SER A 171 -20.38 -2.51 -17.48
C SER A 171 -19.58 -2.66 -18.79
N GLU A 172 -19.49 -1.62 -19.61
CA GLU A 172 -18.69 -1.60 -20.84
C GLU A 172 -17.19 -1.64 -20.55
N LEU A 173 -16.72 -0.86 -19.57
CA LEU A 173 -15.32 -0.88 -19.14
C LEU A 173 -14.98 -2.24 -18.51
N HIS A 174 -15.84 -2.77 -17.64
CA HIS A 174 -15.68 -4.11 -17.06
C HIS A 174 -15.54 -5.17 -18.16
N ALA A 175 -16.44 -5.19 -19.15
CA ALA A 175 -16.39 -6.15 -20.26
C ALA A 175 -15.11 -6.00 -21.08
N SER A 176 -14.65 -4.77 -21.32
CA SER A 176 -13.40 -4.49 -22.03
C SER A 176 -12.17 -4.98 -21.25
N LEU A 177 -12.14 -4.75 -19.93
CA LEU A 177 -11.07 -5.25 -19.05
C LEU A 177 -11.06 -6.77 -19.00
N ARG A 178 -12.23 -7.41 -18.95
CA ARG A 178 -12.34 -8.88 -18.99
C ARG A 178 -11.83 -9.44 -20.31
N LYS A 179 -12.22 -8.84 -21.42
CA LYS A 179 -11.71 -9.20 -22.75
C LYS A 179 -10.18 -9.07 -22.82
N ALA A 180 -9.62 -7.96 -22.35
CA ALA A 180 -8.18 -7.75 -22.31
C ALA A 180 -7.46 -8.82 -21.45
N PHE A 181 -8.05 -9.19 -20.32
CA PHE A 181 -7.53 -10.25 -19.46
C PHE A 181 -7.54 -11.61 -20.15
N ASP A 182 -8.65 -11.97 -20.81
CA ASP A 182 -8.78 -13.23 -21.54
C ASP A 182 -7.84 -13.30 -22.75
N GLU A 183 -7.64 -12.19 -23.46
CA GLU A 183 -6.65 -12.06 -24.55
C GLU A 183 -5.22 -12.35 -24.03
N LEU A 184 -4.81 -11.69 -22.93
CA LEU A 184 -3.49 -11.93 -22.33
C LEU A 184 -3.32 -13.36 -21.80
N LYS A 185 -4.35 -13.91 -21.14
CA LYS A 185 -4.31 -15.28 -20.62
C LYS A 185 -4.20 -16.29 -21.77
N SER A 186 -4.88 -16.05 -22.89
CA SER A 186 -4.77 -16.86 -24.10
C SER A 186 -3.37 -16.77 -24.73
N ASP A 187 -2.80 -15.58 -24.82
CA ASP A 187 -1.45 -15.37 -25.36
C ASP A 187 -0.38 -16.10 -24.52
N HIS A 188 -0.60 -16.22 -23.21
CA HIS A 188 0.30 -16.92 -22.29
C HIS A 188 0.00 -18.42 -22.15
N ALA A 189 -1.04 -18.96 -22.79
CA ALA A 189 -1.50 -20.33 -22.54
C ALA A 189 -0.44 -21.42 -22.84
N ALA A 190 0.46 -21.17 -23.80
CA ALA A 190 1.53 -22.10 -24.14
C ALA A 190 2.66 -22.15 -23.10
N SER A 191 2.83 -21.08 -22.30
CA SER A 191 3.82 -20.99 -21.22
C SER A 191 3.30 -20.04 -20.15
N PRO A 192 2.37 -20.50 -19.29
CA PRO A 192 1.83 -19.69 -18.21
C PRO A 192 2.94 -19.22 -17.29
N ASP A 193 2.94 -17.93 -16.96
CA ASP A 193 3.89 -17.36 -16.02
C ASP A 193 3.31 -17.42 -14.60
N TRP A 194 3.86 -18.32 -13.79
CA TRP A 194 3.51 -18.47 -12.38
C TRP A 194 4.43 -17.66 -11.48
N HIS A 195 3.84 -16.93 -10.55
CA HIS A 195 4.57 -16.12 -9.59
C HIS A 195 5.50 -17.00 -8.75
N PRO A 196 6.79 -16.63 -8.57
CA PRO A 196 7.72 -17.44 -7.81
C PRO A 196 7.23 -17.73 -6.39
N ASN A 197 7.36 -18.98 -5.94
CA ASN A 197 6.95 -19.45 -4.61
C ASN A 197 5.43 -19.35 -4.33
N SER A 198 4.59 -19.24 -5.37
CA SER A 198 3.13 -19.27 -5.21
C SER A 198 2.51 -20.66 -5.29
N ASP A 199 3.33 -21.70 -5.46
CA ASP A 199 2.88 -23.08 -5.73
C ASP A 199 1.90 -23.13 -6.91
N ASP A 200 2.22 -22.45 -8.01
CA ASP A 200 1.42 -22.35 -9.23
C ASP A 200 -0.04 -21.90 -9.00
N MET A 201 -0.28 -21.08 -7.96
CA MET A 201 -1.60 -20.50 -7.68
C MET A 201 -1.75 -19.07 -8.17
N VAL A 202 -0.66 -18.32 -8.35
CA VAL A 202 -0.72 -16.91 -8.79
C VAL A 202 -0.14 -16.79 -10.19
N GLN A 203 -0.98 -16.54 -11.19
CA GLN A 203 -0.57 -16.31 -12.57
C GLN A 203 -0.36 -14.82 -12.83
N ASP A 204 0.86 -14.44 -13.24
CA ASP A 204 1.21 -13.07 -13.60
C ASP A 204 0.98 -12.85 -15.11
N LEU A 205 0.04 -11.96 -15.46
CA LEU A 205 -0.20 -11.58 -16.86
C LEU A 205 0.56 -10.30 -17.24
N VAL A 206 0.53 -9.32 -16.34
CA VAL A 206 1.39 -8.14 -16.37
C VAL A 206 1.92 -7.98 -14.96
N HIS A 207 3.23 -8.02 -14.77
CA HIS A 207 3.81 -7.85 -13.43
C HIS A 207 5.13 -7.11 -13.50
N PRO A 208 5.37 -6.07 -12.67
CA PRO A 208 6.56 -5.24 -12.78
C PRO A 208 7.87 -5.98 -12.48
N SER A 209 7.81 -7.14 -11.82
CA SER A 209 8.98 -7.99 -11.54
C SER A 209 9.41 -8.90 -12.69
N MET A 210 8.69 -8.97 -13.80
CA MET A 210 9.09 -9.81 -14.95
C MET A 210 10.35 -9.26 -15.63
N TYR A 211 10.38 -7.96 -15.88
CA TYR A 211 11.55 -7.23 -16.40
C TYR A 211 11.75 -5.93 -15.61
N PRO A 212 12.24 -6.00 -14.36
CA PRO A 212 12.53 -4.81 -13.56
C PRO A 212 13.74 -4.07 -14.15
N LEU A 213 13.96 -2.81 -13.73
CA LEU A 213 15.27 -2.20 -13.86
C LEU A 213 16.27 -2.99 -13.01
N VAL A 214 17.44 -3.31 -13.57
CA VAL A 214 18.56 -3.91 -12.87
C VAL A 214 19.75 -2.94 -12.94
N TYR A 215 20.07 -2.30 -11.82
CA TYR A 215 21.21 -1.41 -11.75
C TYR A 215 22.51 -2.15 -12.08
N GLY A 216 23.35 -1.55 -12.92
CA GLY A 216 24.57 -2.17 -13.46
C GLY A 216 24.36 -3.12 -14.64
N ARG A 217 23.12 -3.34 -15.09
CA ARG A 217 22.79 -4.25 -16.21
C ARG A 217 21.82 -3.66 -17.23
N SER A 218 20.77 -2.97 -16.80
CA SER A 218 19.77 -2.37 -17.69
C SER A 218 20.32 -1.12 -18.36
N CYS A 219 20.01 -0.96 -19.65
CA CYS A 219 20.31 0.25 -20.40
C CYS A 219 19.19 1.29 -20.27
N GLY A 220 19.55 2.56 -20.22
CA GLY A 220 18.59 3.66 -20.26
C GLY A 220 19.20 4.97 -20.73
N PHE A 221 18.36 6.00 -20.73
CA PHE A 221 18.71 7.36 -21.12
C PHE A 221 18.46 8.33 -19.97
N SER A 222 19.33 9.33 -19.84
CA SER A 222 19.13 10.42 -18.88
C SER A 222 17.89 11.27 -19.18
N GLU A 223 17.39 11.25 -20.41
CA GLU A 223 16.18 11.94 -20.82
C GLU A 223 15.06 10.94 -21.19
N GLU A 224 13.81 11.39 -21.12
CA GLU A 224 12.63 10.58 -21.45
C GLU A 224 12.45 10.49 -22.98
N HIS A 225 13.11 9.52 -23.61
CA HIS A 225 13.08 9.32 -25.06
C HIS A 225 12.09 8.24 -25.53
N VAL A 226 11.78 7.28 -24.66
CA VAL A 226 11.05 6.08 -25.03
C VAL A 226 9.55 6.32 -24.94
N GLY A 227 8.89 6.38 -26.10
CA GLY A 227 7.43 6.52 -26.18
C GLY A 227 6.69 5.18 -26.05
N VAL A 228 5.40 5.16 -26.40
CA VAL A 228 4.61 3.90 -26.50
C VAL A 228 4.83 3.23 -27.86
N ALA A 229 4.37 3.87 -28.95
CA ALA A 229 4.34 3.25 -30.28
C ALA A 229 5.74 2.95 -30.85
N ASN A 230 6.72 3.78 -30.53
CA ASN A 230 8.10 3.67 -31.02
C ASN A 230 9.04 2.95 -30.03
N ALA A 231 8.53 2.43 -28.90
CA ALA A 231 9.36 1.88 -27.83
C ALA A 231 10.30 0.78 -28.34
N ILE A 232 9.79 -0.14 -29.14
CA ILE A 232 10.56 -1.29 -29.63
C ILE A 232 11.41 -0.86 -30.83
N GLU A 233 10.77 -0.47 -31.94
CA GLU A 233 11.45 -0.24 -33.23
C GLU A 233 12.53 0.85 -33.16
N CYS A 234 12.33 1.91 -32.36
CA CYS A 234 13.30 3.00 -32.27
C CYS A 234 14.30 2.85 -31.14
N TRP A 235 13.96 2.17 -30.04
CA TRP A 235 14.74 2.27 -28.79
C TRP A 235 15.20 0.95 -28.18
N ALA A 236 14.58 -0.18 -28.47
CA ALA A 236 15.02 -1.46 -27.91
C ALA A 236 16.49 -1.73 -28.28
N GLY A 237 17.27 -2.18 -27.29
CA GLY A 237 18.72 -2.43 -27.44
C GLY A 237 19.60 -1.17 -27.47
N LYS A 238 19.05 0.03 -27.21
CA LYS A 238 19.82 1.29 -27.12
C LYS A 238 19.91 1.80 -25.68
N GLY A 239 20.73 2.83 -25.48
CA GLY A 239 20.98 3.46 -24.18
C GLY A 239 22.33 3.07 -23.60
N GLU A 240 22.62 3.61 -22.43
CA GLU A 240 23.83 3.31 -21.66
C GLU A 240 23.45 2.55 -20.40
N ILE A 241 24.34 1.69 -19.89
CA ILE A 241 24.11 0.97 -18.65
C ILE A 241 23.90 1.97 -17.51
N ILE A 242 22.77 1.86 -16.82
CA ILE A 242 22.51 2.66 -15.62
C ILE A 242 23.41 2.11 -14.50
N PRO A 243 24.27 2.93 -13.88
CA PRO A 243 25.27 2.45 -12.93
C PRO A 243 24.61 1.92 -11.66
N GLN A 244 25.26 0.94 -11.03
CA GLN A 244 24.90 0.51 -9.69
C GLN A 244 25.65 1.33 -8.65
N GLU A 245 24.91 1.96 -7.74
CA GLU A 245 25.51 2.62 -6.59
C GLU A 245 26.00 1.59 -5.57
N PRO A 246 27.17 1.82 -4.95
CA PRO A 246 27.67 0.95 -3.89
C PRO A 246 26.70 0.95 -2.69
N PRO A 247 26.63 -0.15 -1.93
CA PRO A 247 25.94 -0.16 -0.65
C PRO A 247 26.47 0.94 0.26
N VAL A 248 25.59 1.59 1.00
CA VAL A 248 25.95 2.64 1.97
C VAL A 248 25.83 2.05 3.38
N GLU A 249 26.88 2.19 4.18
CA GLU A 249 26.83 1.93 5.62
C GLU A 249 26.45 3.22 6.35
N LEU A 250 25.32 3.21 7.06
CA LEU A 250 24.95 4.31 7.96
C LEU A 250 25.60 4.10 9.33
N SER A 251 26.07 5.20 9.94
CA SER A 251 26.45 5.22 11.34
C SER A 251 25.24 4.90 12.24
N ASP A 252 25.47 4.44 13.47
CA ASP A 252 24.38 4.12 14.40
C ASP A 252 23.51 5.35 14.72
N SER A 253 24.07 6.55 14.77
CA SER A 253 23.31 7.79 14.97
C SER A 253 22.40 8.14 13.78
N ASP A 254 22.80 7.82 12.56
CA ASP A 254 22.01 8.10 11.36
C ASP A 254 20.78 7.20 11.25
N ARG A 255 20.82 6.00 11.85
CA ARG A 255 19.70 5.04 11.83
C ARG A 255 18.50 5.49 12.67
N TYR A 256 18.71 6.38 13.64
CA TYR A 256 17.62 6.95 14.45
C TYR A 256 16.84 8.03 13.70
N THR A 257 17.50 8.76 12.79
CA THR A 257 16.90 9.94 12.13
C THR A 257 16.59 9.74 10.65
N ASN A 258 17.26 8.79 9.99
CA ASN A 258 17.05 8.47 8.59
C ASN A 258 16.34 7.13 8.44
N ILE A 259 15.81 6.88 7.24
CA ILE A 259 15.30 5.57 6.88
C ILE A 259 16.52 4.64 6.66
N PRO A 260 16.54 3.39 7.17
CA PRO A 260 17.69 2.47 7.04
C PRO A 260 17.93 1.94 5.60
N PRO A 261 19.18 1.71 5.15
CA PRO A 261 19.49 1.40 3.75
C PRO A 261 18.77 0.19 3.16
N GLU A 262 18.37 -0.77 3.99
CA GLU A 262 17.61 -1.97 3.65
C GLU A 262 16.16 -1.70 3.19
N TYR A 263 15.66 -0.48 3.37
CA TYR A 263 14.36 -0.04 2.83
C TYR A 263 14.44 0.42 1.36
N TRP A 264 15.65 0.47 0.78
CA TRP A 264 15.89 0.71 -0.64
C TRP A 264 16.52 -0.52 -1.28
N SER A 265 16.29 -0.68 -2.58
CA SER A 265 17.00 -1.65 -3.38
C SER A 265 18.13 -0.99 -4.17
N ASN A 266 19.37 -1.38 -3.90
CA ASN A 266 20.52 -1.02 -4.74
C ASN A 266 20.61 -1.82 -6.04
N THR A 267 19.73 -2.81 -6.23
CA THR A 267 19.84 -3.76 -7.35
C THR A 267 18.67 -3.61 -8.32
N TYR A 268 17.46 -3.38 -7.81
CA TYR A 268 16.24 -3.46 -8.60
C TYR A 268 15.31 -2.26 -8.40
N GLN A 269 14.57 -1.93 -9.44
CA GLN A 269 13.45 -0.99 -9.35
C GLN A 269 12.33 -1.41 -10.30
N TRP A 270 11.10 -1.35 -9.83
CA TRP A 270 9.94 -1.43 -10.71
C TRP A 270 9.83 -0.17 -11.57
N LEU A 271 9.68 -0.37 -12.87
CA LEU A 271 9.57 0.72 -13.85
C LEU A 271 8.10 1.16 -13.99
N PRO A 272 7.73 2.38 -13.55
CA PRO A 272 6.44 2.95 -13.90
C PRO A 272 6.38 3.34 -15.37
N ALA A 273 5.17 3.44 -15.90
CA ALA A 273 4.89 4.10 -17.16
C ALA A 273 4.42 5.54 -16.94
N ASN A 274 4.86 6.46 -17.78
CA ASN A 274 4.47 7.86 -17.74
C ASN A 274 3.06 8.02 -18.33
N VAL A 275 2.25 8.85 -17.68
CA VAL A 275 0.87 9.15 -18.06
C VAL A 275 0.69 10.66 -18.16
N ALA A 276 0.12 11.15 -19.25
CA ALA A 276 -0.16 12.57 -19.46
C ALA A 276 -1.66 12.84 -19.50
N PHE A 277 -2.08 13.92 -18.82
CA PHE A 277 -3.44 14.44 -18.93
C PHE A 277 -3.66 15.07 -20.31
N GLN A 278 -4.81 14.80 -20.89
CA GLN A 278 -5.23 15.35 -22.18
C GLN A 278 -6.12 16.58 -21.96
N ASN A 279 -6.31 17.38 -23.02
CA ASN A 279 -7.12 18.60 -22.96
C ASN A 279 -8.61 18.33 -22.71
N ASP A 280 -9.10 17.14 -23.07
CA ASP A 280 -10.48 16.69 -22.85
C ASP A 280 -10.70 16.07 -21.45
N GLY A 281 -9.67 16.03 -20.61
CA GLY A 281 -9.73 15.45 -19.26
C GLY A 281 -9.41 13.96 -19.20
N THR A 282 -9.17 13.30 -20.35
CA THR A 282 -8.70 11.91 -20.41
C THR A 282 -7.22 11.80 -20.08
N VAL A 283 -6.70 10.58 -19.98
CA VAL A 283 -5.27 10.32 -19.80
C VAL A 283 -4.72 9.45 -20.93
N LYS A 284 -3.43 9.59 -21.21
CA LYS A 284 -2.72 8.67 -22.11
C LYS A 284 -1.38 8.26 -21.56
N PHE A 285 -1.02 7.00 -21.77
CA PHE A 285 0.36 6.58 -21.58
C PHE A 285 1.25 7.28 -22.61
N THR A 286 2.33 7.89 -22.14
CA THR A 286 3.35 8.52 -22.98
C THR A 286 4.60 7.66 -23.11
N SER A 287 4.79 6.68 -22.22
CA SER A 287 5.77 5.60 -22.33
C SER A 287 5.09 4.24 -22.17
N TYR A 288 5.74 3.16 -22.63
CA TYR A 288 5.14 1.82 -22.62
C TYR A 288 4.89 1.30 -21.18
N ILE A 289 3.85 0.51 -20.98
CA ILE A 289 3.60 -0.23 -19.75
C ILE A 289 4.60 -1.39 -19.70
N ASN A 290 5.38 -1.48 -18.62
CA ASN A 290 6.36 -2.54 -18.47
C ASN A 290 5.69 -3.92 -18.59
N ASN A 291 6.27 -4.80 -19.41
CA ASN A 291 5.77 -6.16 -19.69
C ASN A 291 4.46 -6.26 -20.49
N LEU A 292 3.96 -5.15 -21.06
CA LEU A 292 2.83 -5.16 -21.98
C LEU A 292 3.23 -4.64 -23.35
N HIS A 293 3.14 -5.49 -24.37
CA HIS A 293 3.66 -5.18 -25.71
C HIS A 293 2.93 -3.97 -26.34
N PRO A 294 3.62 -2.85 -26.63
CA PRO A 294 2.96 -1.57 -26.93
C PRO A 294 2.16 -1.54 -28.24
N THR A 295 2.59 -2.26 -29.27
CA THR A 295 1.87 -2.28 -30.56
C THR A 295 0.85 -3.42 -30.66
N LYS A 296 1.19 -4.64 -30.21
CA LYS A 296 0.27 -5.80 -30.20
C LYS A 296 -0.89 -5.62 -29.23
N CYS A 297 -0.69 -4.95 -28.08
CA CYS A 297 -1.71 -4.79 -27.03
C CYS A 297 -2.31 -3.37 -27.00
N SER A 298 -2.34 -2.65 -28.13
CA SER A 298 -2.76 -1.23 -28.17
C SER A 298 -4.18 -0.96 -27.65
N GLU A 299 -5.14 -1.88 -27.85
CA GLU A 299 -6.49 -1.77 -27.26
C GLU A 299 -6.49 -2.00 -25.74
N ILE A 300 -5.58 -2.84 -25.23
CA ILE A 300 -5.43 -3.07 -23.79
C ILE A 300 -4.89 -1.80 -23.13
N TYR A 301 -3.94 -1.09 -23.76
CA TYR A 301 -3.48 0.22 -23.28
C TYR A 301 -4.64 1.20 -23.13
N ARG A 302 -5.48 1.34 -24.15
CA ARG A 302 -6.68 2.22 -24.09
C ARG A 302 -7.66 1.82 -23.00
N THR A 303 -7.76 0.53 -22.72
CA THR A 303 -8.64 0.01 -21.67
C THR A 303 -8.07 0.32 -20.27
N ILE A 304 -6.75 0.20 -20.11
CA ILE A 304 -6.07 0.57 -18.87
C ILE A 304 -6.10 2.09 -18.65
N GLU A 305 -5.95 2.91 -19.69
CA GLU A 305 -6.11 4.39 -19.62
C GLU A 305 -7.46 4.77 -19.00
N LYS A 306 -8.56 4.15 -19.47
CA LYS A 306 -9.89 4.35 -18.89
C LYS A 306 -9.99 3.90 -17.44
N LEU A 307 -9.30 2.82 -17.05
CA LEU A 307 -9.26 2.38 -15.66
C LEU A 307 -8.46 3.36 -14.77
N VAL A 308 -7.37 3.91 -15.29
CA VAL A 308 -6.60 4.99 -14.62
C VAL A 308 -7.52 6.20 -14.41
N GLU A 309 -8.21 6.67 -15.46
CA GLU A 309 -9.19 7.77 -15.37
C GLU A 309 -10.25 7.50 -14.30
N THR A 310 -10.79 6.28 -14.28
CA THR A 310 -11.81 5.85 -13.32
C THR A 310 -11.28 5.81 -11.89
N SER A 311 -9.97 5.62 -11.70
CA SER A 311 -9.31 5.55 -10.40
C SER A 311 -8.92 6.90 -9.82
N LEU A 312 -8.75 7.94 -10.67
CA LEU A 312 -8.34 9.29 -10.23
C LEU A 312 -9.22 9.85 -9.11
N PRO A 313 -10.56 9.81 -9.18
CA PRO A 313 -11.42 10.35 -8.13
C PRO A 313 -11.28 9.60 -6.79
N LEU A 314 -10.96 8.31 -6.80
CA LEU A 314 -10.71 7.57 -5.56
C LEU A 314 -9.37 7.98 -4.93
N TRP A 315 -8.31 8.15 -5.74
CA TRP A 315 -7.04 8.67 -5.24
C TRP A 315 -7.18 10.09 -4.70
N ASP A 316 -7.91 10.97 -5.40
CA ASP A 316 -8.23 12.32 -4.93
C ASP A 316 -8.97 12.32 -3.59
N GLN A 317 -9.75 11.27 -3.30
CA GLN A 317 -10.47 11.15 -2.04
C GLN A 317 -9.56 10.67 -0.90
N CYS A 318 -8.68 9.69 -1.13
CA CYS A 318 -7.95 9.02 -0.06
C CYS A 318 -6.52 9.53 0.18
N LEU A 319 -5.94 10.28 -0.76
CA LEU A 319 -4.59 10.83 -0.61
C LEU A 319 -4.58 12.12 0.22
N ARG A 320 -3.54 12.26 1.05
CA ARG A 320 -3.21 13.50 1.76
C ARG A 320 -1.80 13.96 1.38
N LEU A 321 -1.66 15.23 1.00
CA LEU A 321 -0.38 15.86 0.66
C LEU A 321 0.20 16.52 1.91
N ALA A 322 1.43 16.18 2.29
CA ALA A 322 2.14 16.89 3.35
C ALA A 322 2.59 18.26 2.82
N VAL A 323 2.07 19.35 3.38
CA VAL A 323 2.36 20.73 2.92
C VAL A 323 3.13 21.57 3.93
N GLY A 324 3.34 21.04 5.14
CA GLY A 324 4.09 21.70 6.20
C GLY A 324 4.19 20.83 7.44
N TYR A 325 4.85 21.34 8.47
CA TYR A 325 4.97 20.65 9.75
C TYR A 325 3.59 20.40 10.35
N HIS A 326 3.20 19.12 10.48
CA HIS A 326 1.89 18.66 10.95
C HIS A 326 0.72 19.28 10.17
N LYS A 327 0.92 19.54 8.87
CA LYS A 327 -0.09 20.13 7.98
C LYS A 327 -0.27 19.30 6.72
N PHE A 328 -1.51 18.87 6.50
CA PHE A 328 -1.91 18.04 5.37
C PHE A 328 -3.03 18.69 4.56
N GLU A 329 -3.02 18.45 3.25
CA GLU A 329 -4.12 18.79 2.35
C GLU A 329 -4.70 17.51 1.76
N GLY A 330 -5.99 17.27 1.96
CA GLY A 330 -6.72 16.11 1.45
C GLY A 330 -8.22 16.30 1.53
N ALA A 331 -8.97 15.32 1.03
CA ALA A 331 -10.43 15.28 1.14
C ALA A 331 -10.85 14.36 2.30
N GLY A 332 -12.03 14.60 2.86
CA GLY A 332 -12.55 13.78 3.94
C GLY A 332 -11.88 14.06 5.28
N ARG A 333 -11.88 13.05 6.15
CA ARG A 333 -11.36 13.15 7.50
C ARG A 333 -9.84 12.94 7.47
N MET A 334 -9.10 13.77 8.19
CA MET A 334 -7.62 13.71 8.29
C MET A 334 -7.12 13.58 9.73
N ASP A 335 -8.03 13.59 10.70
CA ASP A 335 -7.79 13.56 12.15
C ASP A 335 -8.78 12.60 12.82
N THR A 336 -8.55 12.27 14.09
CA THR A 336 -9.50 11.45 14.89
C THR A 336 -10.83 12.18 15.10
N ARG A 337 -11.89 11.45 15.45
CA ARG A 337 -13.23 12.01 15.75
C ARG A 337 -13.25 12.74 17.09
N THR A 338 -12.43 12.31 18.05
CA THR A 338 -12.38 12.86 19.40
C THR A 338 -11.33 13.95 19.57
N GLY A 339 -10.32 14.00 18.71
CA GLY A 339 -9.10 14.76 18.98
C GLY A 339 -8.28 14.15 20.12
N LYS A 340 -7.30 14.91 20.59
CA LYS A 340 -6.48 14.57 21.76
C LYS A 340 -7.25 14.97 23.05
N PRO A 341 -7.21 14.15 24.11
CA PRO A 341 -7.86 14.45 25.39
C PRO A 341 -7.12 15.59 26.13
N ASP A 342 -7.87 16.47 26.80
CA ASP A 342 -7.31 17.63 27.51
C ASP A 342 -6.50 17.24 28.76
N ASN A 343 -7.00 16.28 29.54
CA ASN A 343 -6.32 15.75 30.74
C ASN A 343 -6.56 14.23 30.86
N PRO A 344 -5.74 13.41 30.18
CA PRO A 344 -5.89 11.95 30.16
C PRO A 344 -5.32 11.23 31.39
N ASP A 345 -4.87 11.98 32.41
CA ASP A 345 -4.25 11.43 33.62
C ASP A 345 -5.24 10.58 34.44
N ASP A 346 -4.74 9.50 35.04
CA ASP A 346 -5.54 8.61 35.89
C ASP A 346 -6.03 9.29 37.19
N GLU A 347 -5.37 10.36 37.64
CA GLU A 347 -5.79 11.18 38.78
C GLU A 347 -6.95 12.12 38.44
N ASN A 348 -7.27 12.29 37.15
CA ASN A 348 -8.44 13.04 36.74
C ASN A 348 -9.71 12.21 36.97
N GLU A 349 -10.46 12.52 38.02
CA GLU A 349 -11.67 11.78 38.39
C GLU A 349 -12.74 11.78 37.27
N GLU A 350 -12.79 12.81 36.42
CA GLU A 350 -13.75 12.91 35.30
C GLU A 350 -13.54 11.80 34.25
N ASN A 351 -12.33 11.23 34.16
CA ASN A 351 -12.01 10.12 33.26
C ASN A 351 -12.62 8.80 33.72
N TRP A 352 -13.24 8.74 34.91
CA TRP A 352 -13.72 7.52 35.51
C TRP A 352 -15.19 7.55 35.92
N ILE A 353 -15.75 6.38 36.18
CA ILE A 353 -17.11 6.14 36.65
C ILE A 353 -17.04 5.19 37.87
N PRO A 354 -17.41 5.64 39.08
CA PRO A 354 -17.83 7.00 39.40
C PRO A 354 -16.68 8.02 39.28
N ASP A 355 -17.03 9.29 39.13
CA ASP A 355 -16.12 10.43 38.96
C ASP A 355 -15.81 11.18 40.26
N HIS A 356 -16.05 10.53 41.41
CA HIS A 356 -15.69 11.04 42.73
C HIS A 356 -15.59 9.85 43.70
N LYS A 357 -14.61 9.93 44.60
CA LYS A 357 -14.18 8.80 45.42
C LYS A 357 -15.22 8.45 46.48
N GLU A 358 -15.98 9.43 46.98
CA GLU A 358 -17.00 9.26 48.02
C GLU A 358 -18.13 8.32 47.59
N ALA A 359 -18.42 8.21 46.29
CA ALA A 359 -19.40 7.26 45.76
C ALA A 359 -18.99 5.79 46.00
N CYS A 360 -17.70 5.53 46.26
CA CYS A 360 -17.14 4.20 46.49
C CYS A 360 -17.00 3.86 47.98
N ALA A 361 -17.47 4.70 48.91
CA ALA A 361 -17.32 4.46 50.35
C ALA A 361 -17.87 3.09 50.78
N ASP A 362 -19.03 2.71 50.24
CA ASP A 362 -19.72 1.45 50.53
C ASP A 362 -19.33 0.29 49.59
N ALA A 363 -18.33 0.48 48.72
CA ALA A 363 -17.88 -0.56 47.80
C ALA A 363 -17.28 -1.75 48.57
N GLU A 364 -17.74 -2.96 48.26
CA GLU A 364 -17.19 -4.21 48.78
C GLU A 364 -15.91 -4.57 48.00
N VAL A 365 -14.75 -4.30 48.60
CA VAL A 365 -13.42 -4.58 48.03
C VAL A 365 -12.65 -5.45 49.01
N SER A 366 -12.00 -6.51 48.50
CA SER A 366 -11.23 -7.44 49.34
C SER A 366 -9.92 -6.80 49.83
N GLU A 367 -9.35 -7.31 50.93
CA GLU A 367 -8.03 -6.86 51.38
C GLU A 367 -6.93 -7.09 50.33
N GLU A 368 -7.08 -8.11 49.49
CA GLU A 368 -6.14 -8.37 48.38
C GLU A 368 -6.25 -7.27 47.33
N GLN A 369 -7.46 -6.91 46.92
CA GLN A 369 -7.69 -5.81 45.98
C GLN A 369 -7.22 -4.46 46.53
N LEU A 370 -7.40 -4.20 47.82
CA LEU A 370 -6.87 -2.98 48.44
C LEU A 370 -5.33 -2.95 48.40
N ARG A 371 -4.67 -4.09 48.65
CA ARG A 371 -3.22 -4.20 48.54
C ARG A 371 -2.70 -4.05 47.11
N ASP A 372 -3.47 -4.46 46.10
CA ASP A 372 -3.11 -4.25 44.68
C ASP A 372 -3.01 -2.76 44.31
N TYR A 373 -3.64 -1.88 45.09
CA TYR A 373 -3.59 -0.42 44.96
C TYR A 373 -2.84 0.23 46.13
N ASP A 374 -1.79 -0.44 46.62
CA ASP A 374 -0.84 0.05 47.62
C ASP A 374 -1.46 0.52 48.96
N TYR A 375 -2.68 0.08 49.29
CA TYR A 375 -3.27 0.37 50.59
C TYR A 375 -2.76 -0.61 51.65
N ASP A 376 -2.00 -0.07 52.61
CA ASP A 376 -1.66 -0.72 53.88
C ASP A 376 -2.00 0.23 55.03
N PRO A 377 -2.91 -0.15 55.95
CA PRO A 377 -3.27 0.71 57.09
C PRO A 377 -2.07 1.03 58.00
N GLU A 378 -0.98 0.25 57.98
CA GLU A 378 0.22 0.50 58.77
C GLU A 378 1.02 1.72 58.29
N TYR A 379 0.83 2.19 57.04
CA TYR A 379 1.53 3.36 56.50
C TYR A 379 0.94 4.71 56.94
N TYR A 380 -0.22 4.71 57.59
CA TYR A 380 -0.97 5.93 57.94
C TYR A 380 -1.15 6.09 59.45
N GLU A 381 -0.70 7.23 59.99
CA GLU A 381 -0.66 7.47 61.43
C GLU A 381 -2.05 7.78 62.00
N THR A 382 -2.87 8.53 61.28
CA THR A 382 -4.20 8.98 61.73
C THR A 382 -5.36 8.17 61.13
N GLU A 383 -6.50 8.16 61.81
CA GLU A 383 -7.73 7.53 61.29
C GLU A 383 -8.28 8.25 60.04
N GLU A 384 -8.04 9.56 59.92
CA GLU A 384 -8.48 10.36 58.78
C GLU A 384 -7.68 9.99 57.52
N GLU A 385 -6.35 9.91 57.62
CA GLU A 385 -5.49 9.46 56.51
C GLU A 385 -5.81 8.01 56.08
N ARG A 386 -6.06 7.11 57.04
CA ARG A 386 -6.49 5.73 56.73
C ARG A 386 -7.82 5.71 55.97
N ALA A 387 -8.79 6.53 56.38
CA ALA A 387 -10.08 6.59 55.73
C ALA A 387 -9.99 7.14 54.30
N GLU A 388 -9.19 8.19 54.08
CA GLU A 388 -8.95 8.79 52.77
C GLU A 388 -8.22 7.83 51.83
N ALA A 389 -7.12 7.22 52.28
CA ALA A 389 -6.38 6.24 51.49
C ALA A 389 -7.19 4.98 51.16
N MET A 390 -8.02 4.52 52.11
CA MET A 390 -8.96 3.42 51.87
C MET A 390 -9.98 3.80 50.79
N LEU A 391 -10.49 5.04 50.84
CA LEU A 391 -11.47 5.53 49.87
C LEU A 391 -10.85 5.63 48.47
N GLU A 392 -9.61 6.11 48.38
CA GLU A 392 -8.80 6.11 47.14
C GLU A 392 -8.66 4.70 46.57
N ALA A 393 -8.14 3.76 47.36
CA ALA A 393 -7.90 2.40 46.90
C ALA A 393 -9.21 1.68 46.50
N LYS A 394 -10.30 1.93 47.22
CA LYS A 394 -11.64 1.45 46.84
C LYS A 394 -12.07 2.02 45.50
N TRP A 395 -11.91 3.32 45.30
CA TRP A 395 -12.24 3.96 44.03
C TRP A 395 -11.39 3.38 42.91
N GLN A 396 -10.07 3.29 43.06
CA GLN A 396 -9.17 2.69 42.06
C GLN A 396 -9.54 1.25 41.71
N ALA A 397 -9.95 0.44 42.69
CA ALA A 397 -10.35 -0.95 42.50
C ALA A 397 -11.66 -1.14 41.72
N VAL A 398 -12.59 -0.17 41.77
CA VAL A 398 -13.93 -0.33 41.17
C VAL A 398 -14.23 0.64 40.03
N ARG A 399 -13.53 1.79 39.95
CA ARG A 399 -13.76 2.87 38.97
C ARG A 399 -13.64 2.33 37.55
N LYS A 400 -14.59 2.60 36.64
CA LYS A 400 -14.60 2.25 35.20
C LYS A 400 -14.17 3.40 34.30
N PRO A 401 -13.40 3.19 33.22
CA PRO A 401 -13.01 4.26 32.33
C PRO A 401 -14.26 4.83 31.67
N ARG A 402 -14.32 6.14 31.62
CA ARG A 402 -15.39 6.87 30.96
C ARG A 402 -15.06 7.01 29.48
N LEU A 403 -15.96 6.54 28.63
CA LEU A 403 -15.94 6.85 27.20
C LEU A 403 -16.69 8.16 26.98
N HIS A 404 -16.01 9.16 26.42
CA HIS A 404 -16.65 10.43 26.09
C HIS A 404 -17.56 10.28 24.86
N PRO A 405 -18.70 10.99 24.83
CA PRO A 405 -19.55 11.05 23.64
C PRO A 405 -18.78 11.58 22.43
N ILE A 406 -19.01 10.99 21.26
CA ILE A 406 -18.40 11.44 20.01
C ILE A 406 -19.39 12.35 19.27
N PRO A 407 -19.16 13.67 19.24
CA PRO A 407 -20.05 14.59 18.53
C PRO A 407 -19.94 14.38 17.02
N PHE A 408 -21.06 14.55 16.32
CA PHE A 408 -21.04 14.59 14.87
C PHE A 408 -20.40 15.88 14.36
N ASN A 409 -19.32 15.72 13.60
CA ASN A 409 -18.67 16.78 12.85
C ASN A 409 -18.88 16.54 11.36
N ASN A 410 -19.49 17.50 10.67
CA ASN A 410 -19.73 17.37 9.24
C ASN A 410 -18.44 17.60 8.45
N VAL A 411 -17.90 16.52 7.89
CA VAL A 411 -16.68 16.51 7.08
C VAL A 411 -17.00 16.72 5.59
N SER A 412 -16.18 17.50 4.89
CA SER A 412 -16.27 17.63 3.43
C SER A 412 -15.47 16.53 2.74
N TYR A 413 -16.17 15.57 2.15
CA TYR A 413 -15.55 14.48 1.37
C TYR A 413 -15.24 14.85 -0.08
N ILE A 414 -15.70 16.02 -0.55
CA ILE A 414 -15.47 16.48 -1.92
C ILE A 414 -14.03 17.01 -2.04
N PRO A 415 -13.19 16.46 -2.94
CA PRO A 415 -11.89 17.03 -3.23
C PRO A 415 -12.00 18.46 -3.75
N GLN A 416 -11.25 19.38 -3.16
CA GLN A 416 -11.31 20.80 -3.53
C GLN A 416 -10.75 21.04 -4.94
N SER A 417 -11.37 21.96 -5.67
CA SER A 417 -10.88 22.40 -6.98
C SER A 417 -9.44 22.92 -6.88
N GLY A 418 -8.57 22.54 -7.83
CA GLY A 418 -7.15 22.91 -7.79
C GLY A 418 -6.30 22.00 -6.89
N LYS A 419 -6.93 21.09 -6.14
CA LYS A 419 -6.24 20.14 -5.24
C LYS A 419 -6.23 18.70 -5.76
N ARG A 420 -7.02 18.41 -6.80
CA ARG A 420 -7.07 17.10 -7.49
C ARG A 420 -5.76 16.81 -8.23
N LEU A 421 -5.43 15.53 -8.41
CA LEU A 421 -4.26 15.07 -9.16
C LEU A 421 -4.23 15.67 -10.57
N ALA A 422 -5.37 15.66 -11.27
CA ALA A 422 -5.49 16.22 -12.62
C ALA A 422 -5.33 17.75 -12.69
N ASP A 423 -5.57 18.45 -11.58
CA ASP A 423 -5.37 19.90 -11.50
C ASP A 423 -3.90 20.22 -11.20
N ARG A 424 -3.30 19.54 -10.22
CA ARG A 424 -1.92 19.79 -9.76
C ARG A 424 -0.86 19.32 -10.75
N TYR A 425 -1.08 18.17 -11.37
CA TYR A 425 -0.06 17.47 -12.16
C TYR A 425 -0.43 17.41 -13.65
N ARG A 426 -1.24 18.37 -14.12
CA ARG A 426 -1.64 18.46 -15.53
C ARG A 426 -0.43 18.46 -16.48
N ASP A 427 0.56 19.28 -16.17
CA ASP A 427 1.74 19.48 -17.02
C ASP A 427 2.83 18.44 -16.77
N SER A 428 2.98 18.01 -15.51
CA SER A 428 3.97 17.00 -15.11
C SER A 428 3.49 15.57 -15.30
N GLY A 429 2.21 15.31 -15.56
CA GLY A 429 1.68 13.96 -15.66
C GLY A 429 1.87 13.12 -14.38
N LEU A 430 1.60 11.82 -14.49
CA LEU A 430 1.73 10.82 -13.44
C LEU A 430 2.70 9.71 -13.86
N GLN A 431 3.15 8.92 -12.88
CA GLN A 431 3.90 7.69 -13.09
C GLN A 431 3.13 6.53 -12.45
N ILE A 432 2.74 5.54 -13.25
CA ILE A 432 1.87 4.44 -12.81
C ILE A 432 2.51 3.09 -13.15
N ILE A 433 2.56 2.21 -12.15
CA ILE A 433 2.94 0.81 -12.32
C ILE A 433 1.66 -0.01 -12.44
N VAL A 434 1.61 -0.93 -13.40
CA VAL A 434 0.44 -1.78 -13.68
C VAL A 434 0.74 -3.23 -13.34
N LYS A 435 -0.20 -3.90 -12.69
CA LYS A 435 -0.22 -5.35 -12.52
C LYS A 435 -1.57 -5.93 -12.89
N MET A 436 -1.56 -7.07 -13.57
CA MET A 436 -2.72 -7.89 -13.88
C MET A 436 -2.39 -9.32 -13.48
N ALA A 437 -3.16 -9.89 -12.56
CA ALA A 437 -2.89 -11.22 -12.04
C ALA A 437 -4.17 -12.02 -11.82
N SER A 438 -4.04 -13.34 -11.87
CA SER A 438 -5.07 -14.30 -11.49
C SER A 438 -4.59 -15.13 -10.31
N ILE A 439 -5.44 -15.35 -9.33
CA ILE A 439 -5.27 -16.42 -8.34
C ILE A 439 -6.16 -17.57 -8.77
N GLU A 440 -5.59 -18.74 -8.96
CA GLU A 440 -6.25 -19.96 -9.44
C GLU A 440 -6.20 -21.02 -8.34
N LEU A 441 -7.37 -21.55 -7.97
CA LEU A 441 -7.52 -22.66 -7.02
C LEU A 441 -8.05 -23.89 -7.75
N THR A 442 -7.53 -25.06 -7.39
CA THR A 442 -7.96 -26.35 -7.96
C THR A 442 -8.42 -27.28 -6.84
N PRO A 443 -9.14 -28.38 -7.15
CA PRO A 443 -9.46 -29.39 -6.14
C PRO A 443 -8.24 -29.92 -5.37
N GLU A 444 -7.06 -29.95 -5.99
CA GLU A 444 -5.79 -30.36 -5.38
C GLU A 444 -5.15 -29.25 -4.53
N LYS A 445 -5.41 -27.98 -4.86
CA LYS A 445 -4.94 -26.79 -4.14
C LYS A 445 -6.14 -25.89 -3.80
N PRO A 446 -7.01 -26.30 -2.86
CA PRO A 446 -8.33 -25.69 -2.69
C PRO A 446 -8.33 -24.44 -1.80
N GLU A 447 -7.20 -24.08 -1.20
CA GLU A 447 -7.10 -22.98 -0.23
C GLU A 447 -5.94 -22.05 -0.59
N PHE A 448 -6.21 -20.74 -0.57
CA PHE A 448 -5.22 -19.69 -0.61
C PHE A 448 -4.93 -19.21 0.82
N PRO A 449 -3.66 -19.24 1.27
CA PRO A 449 -3.31 -18.89 2.64
C PRO A 449 -3.47 -17.40 2.92
N VAL A 450 -3.42 -17.04 4.21
CA VAL A 450 -3.39 -15.62 4.62
C VAL A 450 -2.15 -14.93 4.06
N GLY A 451 -2.34 -13.73 3.51
CA GLY A 451 -1.23 -12.91 3.02
C GLY A 451 -0.39 -12.33 4.17
N GLY A 452 0.90 -12.09 3.90
CA GLY A 452 1.74 -11.31 4.80
C GLY A 452 1.32 -9.84 4.82
N TRP A 453 1.49 -9.19 5.97
CA TRP A 453 1.38 -7.73 6.06
C TRP A 453 2.49 -7.07 5.24
N HIS A 454 2.11 -6.15 4.36
CA HIS A 454 3.05 -5.42 3.52
C HIS A 454 2.51 -4.04 3.14
N ILE A 455 3.42 -3.20 2.67
CA ILE A 455 3.13 -2.01 1.87
C ILE A 455 3.62 -2.26 0.44
N GLU A 456 3.24 -1.41 -0.49
CA GLU A 456 3.62 -1.57 -1.89
C GLU A 456 4.98 -0.95 -2.19
N GLY A 457 5.87 -1.74 -2.79
CA GLY A 457 7.19 -1.30 -3.22
C GLY A 457 8.22 -1.11 -2.09
N GLN A 458 9.40 -0.62 -2.49
CA GLN A 458 10.49 -0.15 -1.63
C GLN A 458 10.66 1.37 -1.80
N MET A 459 11.48 2.00 -0.96
CA MET A 459 11.60 3.47 -0.96
C MET A 459 12.08 4.08 -2.27
N ASN A 460 12.88 3.37 -3.08
CA ASN A 460 13.32 3.84 -4.41
C ASN A 460 12.19 3.86 -5.46
N GLU A 461 11.03 3.26 -5.17
CA GLU A 461 9.89 3.22 -6.09
C GLU A 461 8.85 4.30 -5.77
N HIS A 462 8.96 4.96 -4.62
CA HIS A 462 8.14 6.11 -4.22
C HIS A 462 6.62 5.90 -4.43
N ILE A 463 6.11 4.68 -4.25
CA ILE A 463 4.68 4.37 -4.39
C ILE A 463 3.93 5.03 -3.24
N CYS A 464 2.97 5.91 -3.56
CA CYS A 464 2.19 6.65 -2.57
C CYS A 464 0.73 6.20 -2.47
N ALA A 465 0.20 5.50 -3.48
CA ALA A 465 -1.16 4.97 -3.45
C ALA A 465 -1.33 3.73 -4.31
N THR A 466 -2.36 2.96 -3.97
CA THR A 466 -2.80 1.77 -4.68
C THR A 466 -4.23 1.97 -5.15
N ALA A 467 -4.56 1.51 -6.35
CA ALA A 467 -5.92 1.21 -6.76
C ALA A 467 -6.02 -0.26 -7.19
N LEU A 468 -7.03 -0.98 -6.70
CA LEU A 468 -7.30 -2.38 -6.99
C LEU A 468 -8.70 -2.50 -7.59
N TYR A 469 -8.78 -3.11 -8.77
CA TYR A 469 -10.04 -3.49 -9.38
C TYR A 469 -10.20 -5.01 -9.37
N TYR A 470 -11.20 -5.50 -8.64
CA TYR A 470 -11.53 -6.93 -8.60
C TYR A 470 -12.40 -7.27 -9.80
N LEU A 471 -11.75 -7.76 -10.86
CA LEU A 471 -12.37 -8.00 -12.16
C LEU A 471 -13.47 -9.06 -12.06
N ASP A 472 -13.14 -10.27 -11.64
CA ASP A 472 -14.10 -11.35 -11.44
C ASP A 472 -13.59 -12.42 -10.47
N SER A 473 -14.53 -13.06 -9.77
CA SER A 473 -14.28 -14.11 -8.79
C SER A 473 -15.30 -15.23 -8.96
N GLU A 474 -14.84 -16.47 -9.04
CA GLU A 474 -15.71 -17.65 -9.23
C GLU A 474 -15.33 -18.77 -8.28
N ASN A 475 -16.34 -19.43 -7.70
CA ASN A 475 -16.20 -20.61 -6.84
C ASN A 475 -15.23 -20.44 -5.66
N ILE A 476 -15.12 -19.23 -5.08
CA ILE A 476 -14.31 -18.96 -3.89
C ILE A 476 -15.12 -18.29 -2.79
N THR A 477 -14.74 -18.52 -1.54
CA THR A 477 -15.33 -17.84 -0.38
C THR A 477 -15.05 -16.34 -0.42
N ASP A 478 -15.89 -15.58 0.29
CA ASP A 478 -15.66 -14.16 0.53
C ASP A 478 -14.26 -13.90 1.12
N ASN A 479 -13.71 -12.74 0.78
CA ASN A 479 -12.39 -12.32 1.18
C ASN A 479 -12.33 -10.80 1.33
N SER A 480 -11.32 -10.33 2.04
CA SER A 480 -11.13 -8.92 2.38
C SER A 480 -9.65 -8.52 2.37
N LEU A 481 -9.42 -7.21 2.36
CA LEU A 481 -8.16 -6.61 2.77
C LEU A 481 -8.29 -6.10 4.20
N SER A 482 -7.35 -6.48 5.07
CA SER A 482 -7.17 -5.89 6.39
C SER A 482 -6.21 -4.71 6.30
N PHE A 483 -6.45 -3.65 7.06
CA PHE A 483 -5.62 -2.44 7.10
C PHE A 483 -5.18 -2.11 8.52
N ARG A 484 -3.94 -1.64 8.66
CA ARG A 484 -3.37 -1.08 9.90
C ARG A 484 -2.35 0.01 9.58
N MET A 485 -2.08 0.87 10.55
CA MET A 485 -1.22 2.05 10.39
C MET A 485 -0.36 2.28 11.63
N GLN A 486 0.87 2.79 11.43
CA GLN A 486 1.74 3.16 12.55
C GLN A 486 1.19 4.37 13.29
N THR A 487 1.49 4.46 14.57
CA THR A 487 1.29 5.66 15.40
C THR A 487 2.63 6.23 15.80
N SER A 488 2.65 7.48 16.29
CA SER A 488 3.87 8.10 16.78
C SER A 488 4.41 7.35 18.00
N TYR A 489 5.72 7.06 18.00
CA TYR A 489 6.42 6.54 19.18
C TYR A 489 6.87 7.66 20.13
N HIS A 490 6.69 8.92 19.74
CA HIS A 490 6.97 10.13 20.53
C HIS A 490 5.71 10.68 21.24
N ILE A 491 4.68 9.85 21.38
CA ILE A 491 3.40 10.25 21.97
C ILE A 491 3.54 10.82 23.40
N ASN A 492 4.61 10.47 24.12
CA ASN A 492 4.96 10.98 25.45
C ASN A 492 5.81 12.27 25.41
N ASP A 493 6.53 12.55 24.32
CA ASP A 493 7.50 13.66 24.23
C ASP A 493 6.83 14.99 23.83
N ASP A 494 5.70 14.95 23.12
CA ASP A 494 5.17 16.10 22.38
C ASP A 494 4.34 17.10 23.24
N ASN A 495 4.31 16.99 24.57
CA ASN A 495 3.31 17.63 25.48
C ASN A 495 1.84 17.36 25.09
N ASP A 496 1.63 16.44 24.15
CA ASP A 496 0.33 16.16 23.54
C ASP A 496 -0.60 15.37 24.48
N TYR A 497 -0.02 14.61 25.40
CA TYR A 497 -0.71 13.80 26.41
C TYR A 497 -0.06 14.04 27.77
N PRO A 498 -0.54 15.03 28.56
CA PRO A 498 -0.01 15.31 29.87
C PRO A 498 -0.49 14.23 30.85
N VAL A 499 0.31 13.19 31.04
CA VAL A 499 0.07 12.13 32.03
C VAL A 499 1.25 12.03 32.99
N GLY A 500 0.93 11.84 34.26
CA GLY A 500 1.88 11.52 35.32
C GLY A 500 2.50 10.13 35.14
N GLN A 501 3.55 9.88 35.92
CA GLN A 501 4.23 8.59 35.89
C GLN A 501 3.27 7.47 36.30
N GLY A 502 3.05 6.51 35.39
CA GLY A 502 2.13 5.40 35.64
C GLY A 502 0.65 5.76 35.56
N ALA A 503 0.30 7.01 35.24
CA ALA A 503 -1.08 7.51 35.25
C ALA A 503 -1.72 7.52 33.85
N TYR A 504 -1.53 6.44 33.07
CA TYR A 504 -1.97 6.31 31.68
C TYR A 504 -2.97 5.16 31.45
N HIS A 505 -3.49 4.54 32.50
CA HIS A 505 -4.36 3.36 32.39
C HIS A 505 -5.73 3.66 31.79
N TRP A 506 -6.26 4.88 31.98
CA TRP A 506 -7.45 5.34 31.27
C TRP A 506 -7.22 5.34 29.75
N MET A 507 -6.07 5.87 29.30
CA MET A 507 -5.70 5.87 27.88
C MET A 507 -5.57 4.45 27.34
N GLU A 508 -4.91 3.55 28.09
CA GLU A 508 -4.77 2.15 27.69
C GLU A 508 -6.13 1.48 27.43
N ALA A 509 -7.11 1.76 28.31
CA ALA A 509 -8.47 1.27 28.16
C ALA A 509 -9.16 1.92 26.95
N VAL A 510 -9.14 3.24 26.80
CA VAL A 510 -9.87 3.97 25.75
C VAL A 510 -9.33 3.69 24.34
N TYR A 511 -8.03 3.48 24.21
CA TYR A 511 -7.37 3.21 22.93
C TYR A 511 -7.15 1.72 22.64
N GLY A 512 -7.32 0.85 23.63
CA GLY A 512 -7.11 -0.60 23.50
C GLY A 512 -5.67 -0.94 23.13
N THR A 513 -4.70 -0.39 23.88
CA THR A 513 -3.28 -0.67 23.70
C THR A 513 -2.51 -0.52 25.01
N ASN A 514 -1.45 -1.27 25.22
CA ASN A 514 -0.56 -1.03 26.36
C ASN A 514 0.37 0.16 26.05
N LEU A 515 0.52 1.08 27.01
CA LEU A 515 1.33 2.28 26.90
C LEU A 515 2.58 2.23 27.80
N GLY A 516 2.64 1.26 28.72
CA GLY A 516 3.74 1.07 29.66
C GLY A 516 4.86 0.15 29.17
N GLY A 517 6.12 0.47 29.54
CA GLY A 517 7.24 -0.47 29.50
C GLY A 517 7.53 -1.16 28.15
N GLY A 518 7.17 -0.55 27.02
CA GLY A 518 7.33 -1.17 25.69
C GLY A 518 6.39 -2.37 25.44
N GLY A 519 5.29 -2.46 26.19
CA GLY A 519 4.35 -3.58 26.18
C GLY A 519 3.69 -3.83 24.82
N SER A 520 3.49 -2.78 24.01
CA SER A 520 2.78 -2.84 22.72
C SER A 520 3.50 -2.07 21.61
N PRO A 521 3.38 -2.52 20.34
CA PRO A 521 3.90 -1.77 19.20
C PRO A 521 3.08 -0.49 18.93
N CYS A 522 3.73 0.55 18.42
CA CYS A 522 3.11 1.78 17.92
C CYS A 522 2.34 1.52 16.61
N LEU A 523 1.24 0.79 16.71
CA LEU A 523 0.51 0.22 15.59
C LEU A 523 -0.97 0.06 15.96
N GLN A 524 -1.87 0.51 15.08
CA GLN A 524 -3.32 0.29 15.25
C GLN A 524 -3.95 -0.34 14.02
N ASN A 525 -4.80 -1.34 14.25
CA ASN A 525 -5.67 -1.90 13.23
C ASN A 525 -6.76 -0.88 12.88
N TYR A 526 -7.07 -0.73 11.60
CA TYR A 526 -8.12 0.16 11.11
C TYR A 526 -9.42 -0.60 10.77
N GLY A 527 -9.29 -1.85 10.31
CA GLY A 527 -10.45 -2.68 9.95
C GLY A 527 -10.22 -3.45 8.65
N ASN A 528 -11.32 -3.93 8.07
CA ASN A 528 -11.31 -4.76 6.86
C ASN A 528 -12.29 -4.22 5.83
N VAL A 529 -11.93 -4.31 4.54
CA VAL A 529 -12.84 -4.01 3.42
C VAL A 529 -13.03 -5.26 2.57
N GLN A 530 -14.27 -5.65 2.31
CA GLN A 530 -14.57 -6.80 1.45
C GLN A 530 -14.15 -6.53 0.00
N THR A 531 -13.56 -7.52 -0.65
CA THR A 531 -12.96 -7.41 -1.98
C THR A 531 -13.75 -8.21 -3.02
N ARG A 532 -15.04 -7.88 -3.13
CA ARG A 532 -16.00 -8.51 -4.04
C ARG A 532 -15.73 -8.13 -5.51
N GLN A 533 -16.20 -8.98 -6.42
CA GLN A 533 -16.17 -8.69 -7.86
C GLN A 533 -16.85 -7.36 -8.19
N GLY A 534 -16.26 -6.62 -9.14
CA GLY A 534 -16.73 -5.32 -9.62
C GLY A 534 -16.32 -4.14 -8.73
N ARG A 535 -15.74 -4.38 -7.55
CA ARG A 535 -15.30 -3.32 -6.65
C ARG A 535 -13.97 -2.71 -7.11
N LEU A 536 -13.97 -1.39 -7.24
CA LEU A 536 -12.76 -0.56 -7.33
C LEU A 536 -12.45 0.01 -5.95
N LEU A 537 -11.22 -0.21 -5.50
CA LEU A 537 -10.70 0.20 -4.20
C LEU A 537 -9.48 1.09 -4.40
N ALA A 538 -9.31 2.15 -3.62
CA ALA A 538 -8.06 2.89 -3.55
C ALA A 538 -7.69 3.23 -2.12
N PHE A 539 -6.39 3.24 -1.82
CA PHE A 539 -5.87 3.56 -0.50
C PHE A 539 -4.45 4.11 -0.59
N PRO A 540 -4.06 5.01 0.33
CA PRO A 540 -2.69 5.51 0.41
C PRO A 540 -1.73 4.43 0.92
N ASN A 541 -0.47 4.47 0.48
CA ASN A 541 0.59 3.53 0.87
C ASN A 541 1.15 3.81 2.27
N VAL A 542 0.40 4.53 3.12
CA VAL A 542 0.60 4.61 4.57
C VAL A 542 -0.03 3.44 5.30
N PHE A 543 -1.00 2.76 4.67
CA PHE A 543 -1.57 1.54 5.22
C PHE A 543 -0.69 0.33 4.93
N GLN A 544 -0.31 -0.37 5.99
CA GLN A 544 0.07 -1.76 5.84
C GLN A 544 -1.20 -2.59 5.68
N HIS A 545 -1.20 -3.49 4.70
CA HIS A 545 -2.37 -4.30 4.39
C HIS A 545 -2.02 -5.77 4.19
N ARG A 546 -3.04 -6.62 4.28
CA ARG A 546 -2.93 -8.04 3.97
C ARG A 546 -4.24 -8.60 3.41
N VAL A 547 -4.13 -9.65 2.62
CA VAL A 547 -5.26 -10.39 2.06
C VAL A 547 -5.70 -11.48 3.05
N SER A 548 -7.00 -11.60 3.31
CA SER A 548 -7.56 -12.70 4.09
C SER A 548 -7.39 -14.05 3.35
N PRO A 549 -7.28 -15.18 4.06
CA PRO A 549 -7.34 -16.49 3.41
C PRO A 549 -8.70 -16.69 2.73
N PHE A 550 -8.75 -17.52 1.69
CA PHE A 550 -9.99 -17.94 1.05
C PHE A 550 -9.84 -19.32 0.43
N LYS A 551 -10.97 -19.99 0.15
CA LYS A 551 -10.98 -21.35 -0.37
C LYS A 551 -12.10 -21.59 -1.36
N LEU A 552 -12.07 -22.75 -2.02
CA LEU A 552 -13.15 -23.19 -2.89
C LEU A 552 -14.47 -23.33 -2.12
N ILE A 553 -15.58 -22.87 -2.72
CA ILE A 553 -16.94 -23.11 -2.19
C ILE A 553 -17.35 -24.55 -2.51
N ASP A 554 -17.26 -24.94 -3.78
CA ASP A 554 -17.38 -26.32 -4.25
C ASP A 554 -15.96 -26.87 -4.48
N PRO A 555 -15.42 -27.70 -3.57
CA PRO A 555 -14.05 -28.20 -3.65
C PRO A 555 -13.83 -29.18 -4.82
N THR A 556 -14.88 -29.56 -5.55
CA THR A 556 -14.77 -30.44 -6.72
C THR A 556 -14.54 -29.71 -8.04
N LYS A 557 -14.63 -28.37 -8.03
CA LYS A 557 -14.45 -27.52 -9.21
C LYS A 557 -13.34 -26.51 -8.99
N PRO A 558 -12.63 -26.09 -10.04
CA PRO A 558 -11.70 -24.98 -9.92
C PRO A 558 -12.43 -23.69 -9.56
N GLY A 559 -11.68 -22.70 -9.08
CA GLY A 559 -12.17 -21.36 -8.77
C GLY A 559 -11.05 -20.35 -8.95
N HIS A 560 -11.40 -19.07 -9.09
CA HIS A 560 -10.40 -18.04 -9.32
C HIS A 560 -10.78 -16.69 -8.73
N ARG A 561 -9.77 -15.83 -8.63
CA ARG A 561 -9.88 -14.41 -8.32
C ARG A 561 -8.97 -13.61 -9.24
N ARG A 562 -9.53 -12.76 -10.09
CA ARG A 562 -8.80 -11.94 -11.06
C ARG A 562 -8.87 -10.48 -10.66
N PHE A 563 -7.74 -9.79 -10.74
CA PHE A 563 -7.66 -8.39 -10.36
C PHE A 563 -6.60 -7.62 -11.15
N ILE A 564 -6.80 -6.30 -11.17
CA ILE A 564 -5.87 -5.34 -11.77
C ILE A 564 -5.45 -4.38 -10.65
N ALA A 565 -4.15 -4.17 -10.51
CA ALA A 565 -3.57 -3.21 -9.58
C ALA A 565 -2.89 -2.08 -10.35
N LEU A 566 -3.14 -0.86 -9.90
CA LEU A 566 -2.47 0.36 -10.34
C LEU A 566 -1.78 0.95 -9.12
N TRP A 567 -0.46 1.15 -9.20
CA TRP A 567 0.29 1.83 -8.16
C TRP A 567 0.72 3.20 -8.65
N LEU A 568 0.35 4.24 -7.91
CA LEU A 568 0.72 5.61 -8.19
C LEU A 568 2.05 5.91 -7.51
N VAL A 569 3.06 6.22 -8.30
CA VAL A 569 4.30 6.83 -7.81
C VAL A 569 3.99 8.28 -7.42
N ASP A 570 4.54 8.75 -6.30
CA ASP A 570 4.38 10.13 -5.80
C ASP A 570 4.56 11.15 -6.94
N PRO A 571 3.49 11.83 -7.39
CA PRO A 571 3.55 12.73 -8.53
C PRO A 571 4.44 13.96 -8.32
N THR A 572 4.87 14.24 -7.09
CA THR A 572 5.81 15.34 -6.82
C THR A 572 7.26 14.96 -7.11
N LYS A 573 7.52 13.68 -7.40
CA LYS A 573 8.84 13.14 -7.74
C LYS A 573 8.76 12.32 -9.02
N ARG A 574 9.75 12.52 -9.89
CA ARG A 574 9.95 11.66 -11.06
C ARG A 574 11.01 10.62 -10.74
N ILE A 575 10.71 9.34 -10.94
CA ILE A 575 11.69 8.24 -10.84
C ILE A 575 12.01 7.69 -12.24
N ILE A 576 13.07 6.88 -12.35
CA ILE A 576 13.42 6.17 -13.60
C ILE A 576 12.21 5.34 -14.05
N SER A 577 11.72 5.62 -15.26
CA SER A 577 10.52 5.02 -15.82
C SER A 577 10.82 4.27 -17.12
N THR A 578 9.79 3.66 -17.70
CA THR A 578 9.85 3.11 -19.05
C THR A 578 10.10 4.18 -20.13
N ALA A 579 9.99 5.47 -19.81
CA ALA A 579 10.40 6.55 -20.71
C ALA A 579 11.94 6.70 -20.78
N ASN A 580 12.64 6.29 -19.73
CA ASN A 580 14.10 6.26 -19.66
C ASN A 580 14.67 4.93 -20.13
N VAL A 581 14.00 3.82 -19.80
CA VAL A 581 14.47 2.45 -20.02
C VAL A 581 13.71 1.80 -21.18
N PRO A 582 14.35 1.53 -22.32
CA PRO A 582 13.72 0.83 -23.44
C PRO A 582 13.23 -0.57 -23.07
N PRO A 583 12.34 -1.17 -23.88
CA PRO A 583 11.91 -2.55 -23.68
C PRO A 583 13.11 -3.48 -23.56
N GLN A 584 13.11 -4.26 -22.47
CA GLN A 584 14.22 -5.12 -22.09
C GLN A 584 14.06 -6.56 -22.60
N GLN A 585 12.96 -6.86 -23.29
CA GLN A 585 12.63 -8.18 -23.79
C GLN A 585 13.40 -8.48 -25.08
N MET A 586 14.32 -9.44 -25.05
CA MET A 586 15.09 -9.86 -26.23
C MET A 586 14.18 -10.30 -27.38
N ASN A 587 13.15 -11.10 -27.11
CA ASN A 587 12.23 -11.56 -28.16
C ASN A 587 11.53 -10.40 -28.88
N TRP A 588 11.16 -9.31 -28.19
CA TRP A 588 10.55 -8.13 -28.81
C TRP A 588 11.55 -7.41 -29.72
N TYR A 589 12.79 -7.27 -29.28
CA TYR A 589 13.87 -6.69 -30.08
C TYR A 589 14.14 -7.53 -31.35
N VAL A 590 14.29 -8.85 -31.19
CA VAL A 590 14.51 -9.77 -32.33
C VAL A 590 13.35 -9.76 -33.32
N ASP A 591 12.10 -9.78 -32.82
CA ASP A 591 10.91 -9.70 -33.65
C ASP A 591 10.86 -8.40 -34.46
N SER A 592 11.32 -7.28 -33.88
CA SER A 592 11.36 -5.99 -34.57
C SER A 592 12.42 -5.94 -35.69
N LEU A 593 13.54 -6.65 -35.51
CA LEU A 593 14.62 -6.68 -36.49
C LEU A 593 14.37 -7.69 -37.62
N LEU A 594 13.90 -8.89 -37.27
CA LEU A 594 13.80 -10.02 -38.19
C LEU A 594 12.37 -10.34 -38.62
N GLY A 595 11.37 -9.74 -37.98
CA GLY A 595 9.96 -10.08 -38.18
C GLY A 595 9.48 -11.16 -37.21
N SER A 596 8.17 -11.10 -36.92
CA SER A 596 7.50 -11.88 -35.88
C SER A 596 6.99 -13.26 -36.33
N ASN A 597 7.10 -13.59 -37.62
CA ASN A 597 6.68 -14.88 -38.17
C ASN A 597 7.80 -15.57 -38.94
N ASN A 598 7.72 -16.89 -39.06
CA ASN A 598 8.77 -17.72 -39.67
C ASN A 598 9.14 -17.31 -41.10
N ARG A 599 8.17 -16.82 -41.88
CA ARG A 599 8.40 -16.40 -43.25
C ARG A 599 9.20 -15.10 -43.31
N ALA A 600 8.74 -14.05 -42.63
CA ALA A 600 9.44 -12.77 -42.55
C ALA A 600 10.85 -12.94 -41.95
N ARG A 601 10.95 -13.79 -40.92
CA ARG A 601 12.23 -14.15 -40.29
C ARG A 601 13.17 -14.88 -41.23
N GLY A 602 12.68 -15.86 -41.98
CA GLY A 602 13.47 -16.52 -43.02
C GLY A 602 13.94 -15.56 -44.11
N GLU A 603 13.08 -14.65 -44.56
CA GLU A 603 13.41 -13.62 -45.55
C GLU A 603 14.46 -12.63 -45.01
N ALA A 604 14.36 -12.19 -43.75
CA ALA A 604 15.32 -11.30 -43.11
C ALA A 604 16.69 -11.99 -42.88
N LEU A 605 16.67 -13.21 -42.34
CA LEU A 605 17.88 -14.01 -42.12
C LEU A 605 18.58 -14.35 -43.44
N SER A 606 17.85 -14.58 -44.54
CA SER A 606 18.46 -14.86 -45.85
C SER A 606 19.30 -13.70 -46.41
N LYS A 607 19.14 -12.49 -45.84
CA LYS A 607 19.89 -11.29 -46.22
C LYS A 607 21.11 -11.05 -45.32
N LEU A 608 21.30 -11.85 -44.27
CA LEU A 608 22.38 -11.70 -43.30
C LEU A 608 23.52 -12.70 -43.57
N PRO A 609 24.79 -12.28 -43.41
CA PRO A 609 25.92 -13.21 -43.40
C PRO A 609 25.78 -14.33 -42.35
N PRO A 610 26.17 -15.58 -42.69
CA PRO A 610 26.15 -16.73 -41.78
C PRO A 610 26.81 -16.52 -40.42
N GLU A 611 27.84 -15.68 -40.33
CA GLU A 611 28.60 -15.44 -39.10
C GLU A 611 27.87 -14.49 -38.15
N LEU A 612 27.11 -13.54 -38.69
CA LEU A 612 26.20 -12.72 -37.87
C LEU A 612 25.05 -13.59 -37.33
N ILE A 613 24.55 -14.52 -38.16
CA ILE A 613 23.55 -15.51 -37.76
C ILE A 613 24.08 -16.40 -36.63
N ASN A 614 25.32 -16.89 -36.74
CA ASN A 614 25.96 -17.69 -35.69
C ASN A 614 26.21 -16.86 -34.42
N LEU A 615 26.67 -15.61 -34.55
CA LEU A 615 26.90 -14.72 -33.43
C LEU A 615 25.60 -14.35 -32.71
N PHE A 616 24.51 -14.14 -33.45
CA PHE A 616 23.18 -13.96 -32.87
C PHE A 616 22.75 -15.20 -32.10
N ALA A 617 22.98 -16.40 -32.64
CA ALA A 617 22.70 -17.65 -31.93
C ALA A 617 23.53 -17.79 -30.64
N GLU A 618 24.83 -17.46 -30.68
CA GLU A 618 25.73 -17.44 -29.51
C GLU A 618 25.30 -16.43 -28.44
N LYS A 619 24.78 -15.26 -28.85
CA LYS A 619 24.30 -14.20 -27.95
C LYS A 619 22.81 -14.37 -27.57
N GLY A 620 22.23 -15.55 -27.79
CA GLY A 620 20.91 -15.93 -27.24
C GLY A 620 19.70 -15.66 -28.12
N PHE A 621 19.87 -15.44 -29.44
CA PHE A 621 18.75 -15.30 -30.37
C PHE A 621 18.16 -16.70 -30.67
N ALA A 622 17.26 -17.18 -29.81
CA ALA A 622 16.74 -18.55 -29.78
C ALA A 622 16.06 -19.08 -31.07
N SER A 623 15.87 -18.24 -32.10
CA SER A 623 15.19 -18.60 -33.36
C SER A 623 16.12 -18.70 -34.58
N VAL A 624 17.44 -18.68 -34.37
CA VAL A 624 18.44 -18.64 -35.43
C VAL A 624 19.26 -19.93 -35.45
N SER A 625 19.20 -20.70 -36.55
CA SER A 625 19.99 -21.92 -36.74
C SER A 625 21.32 -21.61 -37.44
N ALA A 626 22.42 -22.17 -36.95
CA ALA A 626 23.75 -21.91 -37.49
C ALA A 626 23.86 -22.25 -38.99
N ALA A 627 24.37 -21.30 -39.79
CA ALA A 627 24.52 -21.45 -41.23
C ALA A 627 25.96 -21.85 -41.62
N ARG A 628 26.13 -22.61 -42.71
CA ARG A 628 27.45 -23.05 -43.20
C ARG A 628 28.03 -22.09 -44.26
N GLU A 629 29.25 -21.65 -43.96
CA GLU A 629 30.35 -21.12 -44.79
C GLU A 629 30.04 -20.01 -45.83
N ALA A 630 30.26 -18.76 -45.39
CA ALA A 630 30.97 -17.71 -46.11
C ALA A 630 31.89 -17.00 -45.09
N GLN A 631 32.83 -16.13 -45.52
CA GLN A 631 33.78 -15.40 -44.66
C GLN A 631 33.65 -13.87 -44.83
N LEU A 632 33.11 -13.19 -43.82
CA LEU A 632 33.35 -11.79 -43.55
C LEU A 632 34.85 -11.59 -43.28
N PRO A 633 35.47 -10.49 -43.77
CA PRO A 633 36.83 -10.13 -43.41
C PRO A 633 37.02 -10.08 -41.89
N GLU A 634 38.14 -10.61 -41.40
CA GLU A 634 38.42 -10.78 -39.97
C GLU A 634 38.38 -9.45 -39.21
N GLU A 635 38.80 -8.35 -39.84
CA GLU A 635 38.68 -6.99 -39.28
C GLU A 635 37.22 -6.58 -38.98
N LEU A 636 36.26 -6.93 -39.85
CA LEU A 636 34.84 -6.63 -39.62
C LEU A 636 34.27 -7.52 -38.52
N MET A 637 34.68 -8.78 -38.46
CA MET A 637 34.30 -9.68 -37.37
C MET A 637 34.85 -9.21 -36.02
N ASP A 638 36.06 -8.64 -35.99
CA ASP A 638 36.62 -8.05 -34.78
C ASP A 638 35.88 -6.78 -34.37
N PHE A 639 35.47 -5.92 -35.31
CA PHE A 639 34.59 -4.78 -35.00
C PHE A 639 33.24 -5.21 -34.43
N VAL A 640 32.64 -6.26 -35.01
CA VAL A 640 31.36 -6.80 -34.56
C VAL A 640 31.51 -7.45 -33.19
N ARG A 641 32.49 -8.33 -32.98
CA ARG A 641 32.76 -8.93 -31.65
C ARG A 641 33.02 -7.86 -30.61
N LYS A 642 33.86 -6.88 -30.92
CA LYS A 642 34.11 -5.74 -30.05
C LYS A 642 32.83 -4.97 -29.70
N TYR A 643 31.93 -4.76 -30.66
CA TYR A 643 30.62 -4.16 -30.39
C TYR A 643 29.78 -4.98 -29.39
N PHE A 644 29.83 -6.31 -29.46
CA PHE A 644 29.13 -7.21 -28.53
C PHE A 644 29.88 -7.49 -27.21
N ASP A 645 31.19 -7.24 -27.15
CA ASP A 645 32.07 -7.63 -26.04
C ASP A 645 32.57 -6.43 -25.20
N ASP A 646 32.54 -5.19 -25.74
CA ASP A 646 33.00 -3.98 -25.02
C ASP A 646 32.12 -3.60 -23.81
N GLY A 647 31.08 -4.37 -23.48
CA GLY A 647 30.23 -4.17 -22.29
C GLY A 647 29.38 -2.89 -22.28
N LYS A 648 29.60 -1.97 -23.24
CA LYS A 648 28.87 -0.70 -23.38
C LYS A 648 27.49 -0.84 -24.03
N HIS A 649 27.27 -1.94 -24.76
CA HIS A 649 26.02 -2.21 -25.48
C HIS A 649 25.43 -3.53 -24.96
N SER A 650 24.88 -3.51 -23.74
CA SER A 650 24.17 -4.68 -23.25
C SER A 650 22.93 -4.91 -24.12
N LEU A 651 22.84 -6.10 -24.71
CA LEU A 651 21.63 -6.49 -25.42
C LEU A 651 20.46 -6.60 -24.41
N PRO A 652 19.21 -6.53 -24.89
CA PRO A 652 18.04 -6.82 -24.05
C PRO A 652 18.16 -8.19 -23.35
N MET A 653 17.45 -8.39 -22.25
CA MET A 653 17.49 -9.64 -21.48
C MET A 653 16.77 -10.78 -22.19
N SER A 654 17.37 -11.98 -22.14
CA SER A 654 16.65 -13.21 -22.50
C SER A 654 15.53 -13.53 -21.50
N SER A 655 14.62 -14.43 -21.84
CA SER A 655 13.60 -14.92 -20.91
C SER A 655 14.21 -15.58 -19.67
N GLU A 656 15.30 -16.32 -19.87
CA GLU A 656 16.01 -17.04 -18.82
C GLU A 656 16.70 -16.04 -17.88
N GLU A 657 17.43 -15.07 -18.43
CA GLU A 657 18.09 -14.01 -17.65
C GLU A 657 17.08 -13.19 -16.84
N ALA A 658 15.97 -12.79 -17.46
CA ALA A 658 14.89 -12.08 -16.78
C ALA A 658 14.27 -12.92 -15.65
N SER A 659 14.07 -14.23 -15.88
CA SER A 659 13.58 -15.16 -14.86
C SER A 659 14.55 -15.28 -13.68
N GLU A 660 15.87 -15.31 -13.92
CA GLU A 660 16.88 -15.32 -12.87
C GLU A 660 16.87 -14.03 -12.04
N HIS A 661 16.80 -12.88 -12.69
CA HIS A 661 16.68 -11.58 -12.02
C HIS A 661 15.39 -11.49 -11.21
N ARG A 662 14.27 -11.97 -11.75
CA ARG A 662 13.00 -12.03 -11.02
C ARG A 662 13.10 -12.91 -9.77
N LYS A 663 13.72 -14.09 -9.85
CA LYS A 663 13.94 -14.95 -8.66
C LYS A 663 14.80 -14.24 -7.61
N LYS A 664 15.85 -13.52 -8.02
CA LYS A 664 16.69 -12.71 -7.12
C LYS A 664 15.88 -11.57 -6.48
N LEU A 665 15.12 -10.83 -7.28
CA LEU A 665 14.22 -9.77 -6.81
C LEU A 665 13.18 -10.30 -5.83
N MET A 666 12.56 -11.45 -6.09
CA MET A 666 11.58 -12.03 -5.15
C MET A 666 12.23 -12.42 -3.82
N ARG A 667 13.46 -12.95 -3.81
CA ARG A 667 14.20 -13.18 -2.56
C ARG A 667 14.47 -11.88 -1.80
N GLU A 668 14.87 -10.83 -2.52
CA GLU A 668 15.07 -9.51 -1.93
C GLU A 668 13.77 -8.95 -1.34
N ARG A 669 12.63 -9.09 -2.04
CA ARG A 669 11.32 -8.66 -1.56
C ARG A 669 10.85 -9.45 -0.35
N SER A 670 11.05 -10.76 -0.34
CA SER A 670 10.77 -11.58 0.85
C SER A 670 11.59 -11.11 2.06
N ALA A 671 12.88 -10.81 1.87
CA ALA A 671 13.72 -10.27 2.94
C ALA A 671 13.25 -8.88 3.39
N PHE A 672 12.90 -7.99 2.45
CA PHE A 672 12.35 -6.67 2.75
C PHE A 672 11.02 -6.74 3.52
N VAL A 673 10.11 -7.66 3.16
CA VAL A 673 8.86 -7.87 3.90
C VAL A 673 9.14 -8.30 5.34
N GLN A 674 10.15 -9.14 5.58
CA GLN A 674 10.54 -9.50 6.94
C GLN A 674 11.14 -8.32 7.71
N THR A 675 12.01 -7.53 7.08
CA THR A 675 12.62 -6.35 7.69
C THR A 675 11.58 -5.28 8.00
N SER A 676 10.78 -4.88 7.02
CA SER A 676 9.69 -3.91 7.21
C SER A 676 8.67 -4.43 8.21
N GLY A 677 8.29 -5.71 8.17
CA GLY A 677 7.40 -6.31 9.17
C GLY A 677 7.93 -6.20 10.60
N LYS A 678 9.25 -6.32 10.82
CA LYS A 678 9.90 -6.03 12.10
C LYS A 678 9.92 -4.53 12.41
N GLY A 679 10.24 -3.68 11.43
CA GLY A 679 10.22 -2.22 11.57
C GLY A 679 8.85 -1.66 11.95
N TRP A 680 7.77 -2.32 11.53
CA TRP A 680 6.39 -1.99 11.90
C TRP A 680 6.02 -2.43 13.33
N GLN A 681 6.68 -3.45 13.87
CA GLN A 681 6.38 -4.02 15.20
C GLN A 681 7.40 -3.61 16.29
N ARG A 682 8.52 -2.99 15.91
CA ARG A 682 9.64 -2.65 16.81
C ARG A 682 9.41 -1.36 17.60
N PRO A 683 8.96 -0.23 17.01
CA PRO A 683 8.60 0.95 17.78
C PRO A 683 7.48 0.57 18.75
N SER A 684 7.66 0.91 20.02
CA SER A 684 6.72 0.61 21.08
C SER A 684 6.41 1.85 21.89
N TYR A 685 5.18 1.94 22.39
CA TYR A 685 4.83 2.99 23.32
C TYR A 685 5.65 2.84 24.60
N ASN A 686 6.08 3.96 25.18
CA ASN A 686 6.74 3.94 26.47
C ASN A 686 6.48 5.24 27.24
N PHE A 687 5.43 5.22 28.06
CA PHE A 687 5.15 6.29 29.03
C PHE A 687 5.90 6.10 30.36
N CYS A 688 6.73 5.06 30.50
CA CYS A 688 7.65 4.93 31.62
C CYS A 688 8.96 5.66 31.29
N GLU A 689 9.29 6.73 32.01
CA GLU A 689 10.65 7.27 31.97
C GLU A 689 11.67 6.23 32.48
N HIS A 690 12.86 6.29 31.89
CA HIS A 690 14.04 5.49 32.26
C HIS A 690 14.72 6.00 33.52
#